data_AF-A0A4S4E765-F1
#
_entry.id   AF-A0A4S4E765-F1
#
_cell.length_a   1.000
_cell.length_b   1.000
_cell.length_c   1.000
_cell.angle_alpha   90.00
_cell.angle_beta   90.00
_cell.angle_gamma   90.00
#
_symmetry.space_group_name_H-M   'P 1'
#
loop_
_entity.id
_entity.type
_entity.pdbx_description
1 polymer ?
#
loop_
_entity_poly.entity_id
_entity_poly.type
_entity_poly.pdbx_seq_one_letter_code
_entity_poly.pdbx_strand_id
1 'polypeptide(L)'
;MASSSSVKKSLGELNKDSFVTLLTKLIGESKYVQNNPPELIPEEDRIVKHVLETLLPYSTTTGGGPLIVNHVTYHPNRGNLIVEYPGTQQDQILSFVGMHMDVDFDPFSMTIDGEKLCGRGTTDCLGHVALVTELMKRLGERKAKLKSTVVAVFIASEENSSIPGVGVDALMKDGLLNKLKNGPLFWIDTADKQPCIGTGGMIPWKLHTTGKLFHSGLAHKAINPLELSMEALKEIQLRFYKDFPPHPKEQVYGFATPSTMKPTQWSYPGGGINQIPKECTISGDVRLTPFYNVTDAIKKLQEYVDDLNANIEKLDTRGPVSKYVLPDEQLRGRIKISFDEAFSGVACDLDSRGFHVLCKATEEAVGRVKPYSITGSLPLIRELQDEGFDVQTCGYGLMATYHAKNEYCLLSDMCQGYQDYEGSFVKKSAESMPSGKKPVQAVMGDVAKDLVAGTVGGAAQLIVGHPFDTIKVKLQSQPTPLPGQPLKYSGAMDAVRKTIASEGPSGLYKGMGAPLATVAAFNALLFTVRGQMEALLRSEPGAPLTVNQQIIAGAGAGVAVSFLACPTELIKCRLQAQSALADSGSAAVAVKYAGPMDVARHVLRSEGGMRGLFKGLIPTMAREVPGNAAMFGVYEALKQYLAGGQDTSKLGRGSLIIAGGLAGASFWVSVYPTDVVKSVIQVDDHKNPKFSGSIDAFRKIVASEGVKGLYKGFGPAMARSVPANAACFLAYEVTRSSLG
;
A
#
# COMPACT_ATOMS: atom_id res chain seq x y z
N MET A 1 36.48 -12.50 25.71
CA MET A 1 35.86 -11.46 24.87
C MET A 1 35.87 -11.97 23.43
N ALA A 2 34.72 -12.18 22.81
CA ALA A 2 34.62 -12.31 21.35
C ALA A 2 33.71 -11.16 20.90
N SER A 3 34.24 -10.24 20.10
CA SER A 3 33.49 -9.14 19.48
C SER A 3 32.59 -9.68 18.35
N SER A 4 31.61 -8.90 17.86
CA SER A 4 30.81 -9.28 16.68
C SER A 4 31.67 -9.62 15.46
N SER A 5 32.84 -8.99 15.33
CA SER A 5 33.83 -9.28 14.29
C SER A 5 34.52 -10.65 14.43
N SER A 6 34.52 -11.27 15.62
CA SER A 6 35.19 -12.55 15.89
C SER A 6 34.35 -13.75 15.47
N VAL A 7 33.02 -13.69 15.61
CA VAL A 7 32.12 -14.78 15.20
C VAL A 7 31.90 -14.72 13.68
N LYS A 8 31.65 -13.51 13.13
CA LYS A 8 31.62 -13.24 11.68
C LYS A 8 32.85 -13.74 10.92
N LYS A 9 34.04 -13.54 11.49
CA LYS A 9 35.28 -14.08 10.91
C LYS A 9 35.42 -15.60 11.07
N SER A 10 34.71 -16.24 12.00
CA SER A 10 34.89 -17.65 12.33
C SER A 10 33.98 -18.60 11.54
N LEU A 11 32.74 -18.21 11.23
CA LEU A 11 31.80 -19.05 10.46
C LEU A 11 31.96 -18.85 8.94
N GLY A 12 32.26 -17.61 8.52
CA GLY A 12 32.46 -17.23 7.12
C GLY A 12 31.15 -17.12 6.33
N GLU A 13 31.24 -16.91 5.03
CA GLU A 13 30.06 -16.81 4.15
C GLU A 13 29.40 -18.16 3.87
N LEU A 14 28.12 -18.13 3.44
CA LEU A 14 27.38 -19.31 3.01
C LEU A 14 28.13 -20.04 1.89
N ASN A 15 28.35 -21.35 2.05
CA ASN A 15 28.89 -22.17 0.98
C ASN A 15 27.79 -22.44 -0.06
N LYS A 16 27.82 -21.65 -1.15
CA LYS A 16 26.83 -21.69 -2.23
C LYS A 16 26.68 -23.10 -2.83
N ASP A 17 27.78 -23.79 -3.11
CA ASP A 17 27.74 -25.12 -3.74
C ASP A 17 27.14 -26.18 -2.80
N SER A 18 27.50 -26.13 -1.51
CA SER A 18 26.94 -27.01 -0.48
C SER A 18 25.44 -26.77 -0.32
N PHE A 19 25.03 -25.51 -0.23
CA PHE A 19 23.63 -25.10 -0.09
C PHE A 19 22.79 -25.54 -1.30
N VAL A 20 23.24 -25.24 -2.52
CA VAL A 20 22.53 -25.62 -3.76
C VAL A 20 22.43 -27.14 -3.87
N THR A 21 23.49 -27.88 -3.52
CA THR A 21 23.49 -29.35 -3.55
C THR A 21 22.46 -29.92 -2.56
N LEU A 22 22.42 -29.41 -1.33
CA LEU A 22 21.43 -29.85 -0.34
C LEU A 22 20.01 -29.50 -0.80
N LEU A 23 19.77 -28.26 -1.21
CA LEU A 23 18.45 -27.80 -1.66
C LEU A 23 17.94 -28.61 -2.86
N THR A 24 18.82 -28.97 -3.81
CA THR A 24 18.48 -29.87 -4.93
C THR A 24 17.93 -31.19 -4.44
N LYS A 25 18.58 -31.79 -3.42
CA LYS A 25 18.13 -33.07 -2.84
C LYS A 25 16.77 -32.91 -2.16
N LEU A 26 16.58 -31.83 -1.40
CA LEU A 26 15.31 -31.57 -0.69
C LEU A 26 14.15 -31.40 -1.68
N ILE A 27 14.33 -30.56 -2.72
CA ILE A 27 13.30 -30.35 -3.75
C ILE A 27 13.03 -31.62 -4.55
N GLY A 28 14.02 -32.50 -4.72
CA GLY A 28 13.82 -33.82 -5.33
C GLY A 28 12.84 -34.72 -4.57
N GLU A 29 12.61 -34.46 -3.29
CA GLU A 29 11.63 -35.17 -2.45
C GLU A 29 10.27 -34.46 -2.39
N SER A 30 10.12 -33.24 -2.93
CA SER A 30 8.89 -32.41 -2.83
C SER A 30 7.62 -33.18 -3.20
N LYS A 31 7.69 -34.11 -4.16
CA LYS A 31 6.53 -34.92 -4.55
C LYS A 31 5.97 -35.82 -3.43
N TYR A 32 6.81 -36.23 -2.48
CA TYR A 32 6.47 -37.15 -1.37
C TYR A 32 6.08 -36.43 -0.09
N VAL A 33 6.33 -35.12 -0.01
CA VAL A 33 6.00 -34.29 1.16
C VAL A 33 4.83 -33.35 0.88
N GLN A 34 4.01 -33.70 -0.12
CA GLN A 34 2.79 -32.97 -0.45
C GLN A 34 1.62 -33.34 0.45
N ASN A 35 0.80 -32.35 0.78
CA ASN A 35 -0.41 -32.51 1.59
C ASN A 35 -1.70 -32.03 0.87
N ASN A 36 -1.59 -31.66 -0.41
CA ASN A 36 -2.71 -31.25 -1.28
C ASN A 36 -2.66 -31.96 -2.65
N PRO A 37 -3.74 -32.62 -3.10
CA PRO A 37 -5.02 -32.77 -2.42
C PRO A 37 -4.94 -33.68 -1.18
N PRO A 38 -5.93 -33.63 -0.27
CA PRO A 38 -5.86 -34.16 1.10
C PRO A 38 -5.58 -35.67 1.22
N GLU A 39 -5.66 -36.42 0.12
CA GLU A 39 -5.36 -37.85 0.07
C GLU A 39 -3.86 -38.16 0.07
N LEU A 40 -3.00 -37.16 -0.17
CA LEU A 40 -1.55 -37.28 -0.06
C LEU A 40 -1.13 -37.10 1.40
N ILE A 41 -0.46 -38.12 1.95
CA ILE A 41 0.14 -38.07 3.29
C ILE A 41 1.64 -37.78 3.10
N PRO A 42 2.15 -36.65 3.61
CA PRO A 42 3.58 -36.34 3.53
C PRO A 42 4.47 -37.42 4.15
N GLU A 43 5.72 -37.52 3.69
CA GLU A 43 6.77 -38.38 4.25
C GLU A 43 8.02 -37.54 4.62
N GLU A 44 7.91 -36.63 5.59
CA GLU A 44 8.97 -35.69 5.99
C GLU A 44 10.26 -36.37 6.45
N ASP A 45 10.21 -37.64 6.90
CA ASP A 45 11.41 -38.41 7.23
C ASP A 45 12.39 -38.54 6.04
N ARG A 46 11.92 -38.36 4.80
CA ARG A 46 12.78 -38.25 3.61
C ARG A 46 13.63 -36.99 3.63
N ILE A 47 13.06 -35.86 4.02
CA ILE A 47 13.78 -34.59 4.20
C ILE A 47 14.73 -34.70 5.40
N VAL A 48 14.24 -35.22 6.54
CA VAL A 48 15.05 -35.46 7.74
C VAL A 48 16.29 -36.29 7.43
N LYS A 49 16.18 -37.33 6.58
CA LYS A 49 17.32 -38.14 6.15
C LYS A 49 18.44 -37.30 5.54
N HIS A 50 18.13 -36.42 4.59
CA HIS A 50 19.13 -35.56 3.92
C HIS A 50 19.75 -34.54 4.89
N VAL A 51 18.95 -34.01 5.83
CA VAL A 51 19.44 -33.12 6.90
C VAL A 51 20.38 -33.87 7.85
N LEU A 52 20.02 -35.09 8.28
CA LEU A 52 20.85 -35.94 9.14
C LEU A 52 22.17 -36.35 8.47
N GLU A 53 22.15 -36.75 7.20
CA GLU A 53 23.38 -37.06 6.42
C GLU A 53 24.36 -35.88 6.44
N THR A 54 23.84 -34.66 6.46
CA THR A 54 24.64 -33.42 6.48
C THR A 54 25.18 -33.09 7.87
N LEU A 55 24.40 -33.34 8.94
CA LEU A 55 24.71 -32.89 10.30
C LEU A 55 25.38 -33.95 11.19
N LEU A 56 25.05 -35.23 11.02
CA LEU A 56 25.57 -36.33 11.86
C LEU A 56 27.11 -36.39 11.92
N PRO A 57 27.88 -36.12 10.84
CA PRO A 57 29.34 -36.08 10.91
C PRO A 57 29.91 -35.06 11.92
N TYR A 58 29.11 -34.09 12.36
CA TYR A 58 29.49 -33.05 13.32
C TYR A 58 28.74 -33.15 14.64
N SER A 59 28.08 -34.28 14.88
CA SER A 59 27.28 -34.54 16.08
C SER A 59 28.06 -35.22 17.19
N THR A 60 27.51 -35.15 18.41
CA THR A 60 28.02 -35.86 19.58
C THR A 60 27.85 -37.37 19.43
N THR A 61 26.80 -37.82 18.75
CA THR A 61 26.48 -39.24 18.54
C THR A 61 27.56 -39.98 17.73
N THR A 62 28.16 -39.31 16.75
CA THR A 62 29.26 -39.87 15.94
C THR A 62 30.64 -39.53 16.52
N GLY A 63 30.72 -38.71 17.56
CA GLY A 63 31.96 -38.17 18.11
C GLY A 63 32.64 -37.10 17.23
N GLY A 64 32.03 -36.70 16.12
CA GLY A 64 32.65 -35.79 15.15
C GLY A 64 32.56 -34.30 15.53
N GLY A 65 31.60 -33.91 16.37
CA GLY A 65 31.45 -32.51 16.78
C GLY A 65 30.44 -32.29 17.92
N PRO A 66 30.09 -31.02 18.18
CA PRO A 66 29.30 -30.61 19.34
C PRO A 66 27.77 -30.65 19.12
N LEU A 67 27.28 -30.98 17.92
CA LEU A 67 25.83 -30.93 17.65
C LEU A 67 25.09 -32.05 18.38
N ILE A 68 24.03 -31.71 19.10
CA ILE A 68 23.11 -32.66 19.72
C ILE A 68 21.88 -32.76 18.81
N VAL A 69 21.56 -33.97 18.35
CA VAL A 69 20.51 -34.20 17.35
C VAL A 69 19.45 -35.11 17.95
N ASN A 70 18.18 -34.70 17.88
CA ASN A 70 17.04 -35.45 18.37
C ASN A 70 15.95 -35.54 17.29
N HIS A 71 15.68 -36.74 16.79
CA HIS A 71 14.64 -37.03 15.81
C HIS A 71 13.41 -37.59 16.52
N VAL A 72 12.27 -36.93 16.36
CA VAL A 72 11.03 -37.23 17.09
C VAL A 72 9.91 -37.50 16.10
N THR A 73 9.36 -38.71 16.14
CA THR A 73 8.33 -39.17 15.21
C THR A 73 7.07 -39.57 15.97
N TYR A 74 5.97 -38.88 15.72
CA TYR A 74 4.65 -39.18 16.32
C TYR A 74 3.81 -40.09 15.42
N HIS A 75 3.96 -39.92 14.10
CA HIS A 75 3.33 -40.74 13.08
C HIS A 75 4.40 -41.29 12.14
N PRO A 76 4.32 -42.57 11.71
CA PRO A 76 5.33 -43.16 10.83
C PRO A 76 5.60 -42.30 9.60
N ASN A 77 6.88 -42.07 9.29
CA ASN A 77 7.38 -41.23 8.20
C ASN A 77 7.15 -39.71 8.33
N ARG A 78 6.51 -39.24 9.41
CA ARG A 78 6.21 -37.81 9.71
C ARG A 78 7.08 -37.28 10.85
N GLY A 79 8.41 -37.37 10.73
CA GLY A 79 9.33 -36.98 11.81
C GLY A 79 9.63 -35.48 11.88
N ASN A 80 9.90 -35.01 13.10
CA ASN A 80 10.42 -33.69 13.42
C ASN A 80 11.89 -33.81 13.84
N LEU A 81 12.71 -32.78 13.62
CA LEU A 81 14.12 -32.80 13.98
C LEU A 81 14.49 -31.60 14.85
N ILE A 82 15.10 -31.84 16.00
CA ILE A 82 15.64 -30.81 16.89
C ILE A 82 17.17 -30.94 16.89
N VAL A 83 17.86 -29.86 16.53
CA VAL A 83 19.32 -29.78 16.51
C VAL A 83 19.77 -28.67 17.45
N GLU A 84 20.65 -29.00 18.39
CA GLU A 84 21.18 -28.07 19.37
C GLU A 84 22.70 -27.92 19.25
N TYR A 85 23.18 -26.68 19.25
CA TYR A 85 24.58 -26.31 19.41
C TYR A 85 24.78 -25.69 20.79
N PRO A 86 25.47 -26.38 21.73
CA PRO A 86 25.62 -25.91 23.11
C PRO A 86 26.42 -24.60 23.21
N GLY A 87 25.85 -23.61 23.90
CA GLY A 87 26.53 -22.38 24.29
C GLY A 87 27.36 -22.53 25.56
N THR A 88 28.19 -21.54 25.85
CA THR A 88 28.96 -21.49 27.11
C THR A 88 28.16 -20.99 28.31
N GLN A 89 26.96 -20.43 28.10
CA GLN A 89 26.06 -19.96 29.17
C GLN A 89 24.74 -20.74 29.12
N GLN A 90 24.35 -21.30 30.26
CA GLN A 90 23.26 -22.26 30.35
C GLN A 90 21.86 -21.65 30.14
N ASP A 91 21.69 -20.35 30.45
CA ASP A 91 20.40 -19.64 30.39
C ASP A 91 20.27 -18.71 29.17
N GLN A 92 21.16 -18.79 28.19
CA GLN A 92 21.07 -18.00 26.96
C GLN A 92 20.73 -18.90 25.78
N ILE A 93 19.49 -18.82 25.30
CA ILE A 93 19.02 -19.60 24.15
C ILE A 93 18.63 -18.65 23.02
N LEU A 94 18.87 -19.07 21.79
CA LEU A 94 18.31 -18.50 20.58
C LEU A 94 17.83 -19.65 19.70
N SER A 95 16.60 -19.56 19.21
CA SER A 95 15.99 -20.65 18.45
C SER A 95 15.42 -20.24 17.11
N PHE A 96 15.57 -21.13 16.13
CA PHE A 96 14.92 -21.09 14.83
C PHE A 96 13.88 -22.21 14.78
N VAL A 97 12.62 -21.87 14.54
CA VAL A 97 11.47 -22.80 14.51
C VAL A 97 10.65 -22.48 13.27
N GLY A 98 9.74 -23.36 12.83
CA GLY A 98 8.83 -23.07 11.72
C GLY A 98 9.35 -23.50 10.34
N MET A 99 10.58 -24.00 10.26
CA MET A 99 11.12 -24.60 9.03
C MET A 99 10.40 -25.92 8.80
N HIS A 100 9.27 -25.85 8.10
CA HIS A 100 8.45 -27.00 7.78
C HIS A 100 8.98 -27.74 6.55
N MET A 101 8.65 -29.02 6.47
CA MET A 101 9.21 -29.94 5.46
C MET A 101 8.17 -30.41 4.44
N ASP A 102 6.89 -30.07 4.64
CA ASP A 102 5.80 -30.29 3.68
C ASP A 102 5.68 -29.17 2.64
N VAL A 103 5.05 -29.45 1.49
CA VAL A 103 4.95 -28.50 0.36
C VAL A 103 3.65 -28.65 -0.43
N ASP A 104 3.25 -27.64 -1.19
CA ASP A 104 2.02 -27.64 -1.99
C ASP A 104 2.24 -27.55 -3.52
N PHE A 105 1.83 -28.56 -4.32
CA PHE A 105 1.78 -28.55 -5.80
C PHE A 105 3.13 -28.62 -6.59
N ASP A 106 3.08 -28.91 -7.91
CA ASP A 106 4.21 -28.96 -8.90
C ASP A 106 4.86 -27.56 -9.13
N PRO A 107 6.19 -27.39 -9.37
CA PRO A 107 7.20 -28.38 -9.84
C PRO A 107 8.16 -28.99 -8.81
N PHE A 108 8.49 -30.27 -9.05
CA PHE A 108 9.31 -31.17 -8.20
C PHE A 108 10.77 -31.33 -8.65
N SER A 109 11.24 -30.49 -9.57
CA SER A 109 12.64 -30.47 -10.00
C SER A 109 13.18 -29.06 -9.88
N MET A 110 14.34 -28.94 -9.23
CA MET A 110 15.00 -27.65 -9.11
C MET A 110 15.66 -27.29 -10.44
N THR A 111 15.39 -26.10 -10.94
CA THR A 111 16.11 -25.51 -12.07
C THR A 111 16.85 -24.27 -11.60
N ILE A 112 18.06 -24.07 -12.13
CA ILE A 112 18.92 -22.95 -11.76
C ILE A 112 19.05 -22.05 -13.00
N ASP A 113 18.64 -20.79 -12.86
CA ASP A 113 18.78 -19.75 -13.88
C ASP A 113 19.49 -18.53 -13.29
N GLY A 114 20.82 -18.50 -13.42
CA GLY A 114 21.65 -17.47 -12.80
C GLY A 114 21.55 -17.49 -11.28
N GLU A 115 20.97 -16.44 -10.69
CA GLU A 115 20.71 -16.36 -9.24
C GLU A 115 19.39 -17.00 -8.81
N LYS A 116 18.51 -17.38 -9.76
CA LYS A 116 17.19 -17.93 -9.44
C LYS A 116 17.28 -19.43 -9.20
N LEU A 117 16.84 -19.86 -8.03
CA LEU A 117 16.63 -21.25 -7.66
C LEU A 117 15.13 -21.51 -7.75
N CYS A 118 14.70 -22.13 -8.84
CA CYS A 118 13.29 -22.38 -9.13
C CYS A 118 12.90 -23.79 -8.69
N GLY A 119 11.80 -23.92 -7.95
CA GLY A 119 11.29 -25.19 -7.43
C GLY A 119 10.33 -24.94 -6.27
N ARG A 120 9.30 -25.79 -6.12
CA ARG A 120 8.37 -25.69 -5.00
C ARG A 120 9.10 -25.94 -3.69
N GLY A 121 8.91 -25.06 -2.71
CA GLY A 121 9.56 -25.11 -1.42
C GLY A 121 10.89 -24.38 -1.35
N THR A 122 11.31 -23.70 -2.43
CA THR A 122 12.52 -22.85 -2.41
C THR A 122 12.40 -21.65 -1.46
N THR A 123 11.18 -21.19 -1.20
CA THR A 123 10.80 -20.10 -0.30
C THR A 123 9.81 -20.56 0.78
N ASP A 124 9.17 -21.73 0.63
CA ASP A 124 8.15 -22.22 1.56
C ASP A 124 8.14 -23.75 1.72
N CYS A 125 8.98 -24.36 2.58
CA CYS A 125 10.04 -23.75 3.39
C CYS A 125 11.38 -24.55 3.30
N LEU A 126 11.51 -25.46 2.32
CA LEU A 126 12.72 -26.29 2.11
C LEU A 126 14.01 -25.49 1.86
N GLY A 127 13.90 -24.30 1.25
CA GLY A 127 15.01 -23.36 1.11
C GLY A 127 15.59 -22.93 2.45
N HIS A 128 14.71 -22.61 3.42
CA HIS A 128 15.11 -22.24 4.77
C HIS A 128 15.58 -23.44 5.58
N VAL A 129 14.99 -24.62 5.38
CA VAL A 129 15.49 -25.89 5.93
C VAL A 129 16.96 -26.09 5.51
N ALA A 130 17.27 -25.94 4.22
CA ALA A 130 18.64 -26.07 3.71
C ALA A 130 19.57 -24.98 4.29
N LEU A 131 19.07 -23.74 4.40
CA LEU A 131 19.84 -22.59 4.89
C LEU A 131 20.27 -22.78 6.35
N VAL A 132 19.33 -23.14 7.23
CA VAL A 132 19.63 -23.36 8.65
C VAL A 132 20.41 -24.65 8.86
N THR A 133 20.22 -25.67 8.01
CA THR A 133 21.08 -26.87 8.01
C THR A 133 22.55 -26.51 7.75
N GLU A 134 22.84 -25.69 6.73
CA GLU A 134 24.21 -25.26 6.44
C GLU A 134 24.79 -24.38 7.57
N LEU A 135 23.96 -23.57 8.23
CA LEU A 135 24.35 -22.81 9.41
C LEU A 135 24.77 -23.71 10.58
N MET A 136 23.97 -24.71 10.91
CA MET A 136 24.25 -25.66 11.99
C MET A 136 25.47 -26.53 11.66
N LYS A 137 25.61 -26.98 10.41
CA LYS A 137 26.80 -27.66 9.89
C LYS A 137 28.05 -26.82 10.13
N ARG A 138 28.02 -25.54 9.74
CA ARG A 138 29.15 -24.62 9.90
C ARG A 138 29.54 -24.39 11.36
N LEU A 139 28.56 -24.29 12.25
CA LEU A 139 28.81 -24.23 13.70
C LEU A 139 29.53 -25.49 14.20
N GLY A 140 29.08 -26.67 13.76
CA GLY A 140 29.70 -27.96 14.08
C GLY A 140 31.13 -28.10 13.55
N GLU A 141 31.36 -27.74 12.29
CA GLU A 141 32.66 -27.76 11.61
C GLU A 141 33.68 -26.83 12.27
N ARG A 142 33.28 -25.59 12.54
CA ARG A 142 34.19 -24.54 13.04
C ARG A 142 34.35 -24.57 14.55
N LYS A 143 33.47 -25.27 15.27
CA LYS A 143 33.47 -25.37 16.74
C LYS A 143 33.55 -23.98 17.40
N ALA A 144 32.78 -23.03 16.85
CA ALA A 144 32.81 -21.62 17.25
C ALA A 144 32.32 -21.43 18.70
N LYS A 145 33.11 -20.78 19.56
CA LYS A 145 32.71 -20.57 20.96
C LYS A 145 31.61 -19.52 21.09
N LEU A 146 30.36 -19.96 21.17
CA LEU A 146 29.19 -19.11 21.39
C LEU A 146 28.85 -18.95 22.88
N LYS A 147 28.24 -17.82 23.23
CA LYS A 147 27.66 -17.60 24.57
C LYS A 147 26.31 -18.28 24.69
N SER A 148 25.44 -18.02 23.72
CA SER A 148 24.11 -18.62 23.64
C SER A 148 24.16 -20.01 23.03
N THR A 149 23.30 -20.89 23.52
CA THR A 149 22.89 -22.11 22.84
C THR A 149 22.03 -21.77 21.64
N VAL A 150 22.29 -22.40 20.50
CA VAL A 150 21.50 -22.25 19.28
C VAL A 150 20.68 -23.52 19.06
N VAL A 151 19.37 -23.40 18.91
CA VAL A 151 18.47 -24.53 18.68
C VAL A 151 17.75 -24.35 17.34
N ALA A 152 17.82 -25.32 16.45
CA ALA A 152 17.04 -25.39 15.23
C ALA A 152 15.97 -26.49 15.37
N VAL A 153 14.70 -26.16 15.14
CA VAL A 153 13.56 -27.08 15.19
C VAL A 153 12.94 -27.14 13.80
N PHE A 154 13.12 -28.26 13.12
CA PHE A 154 12.50 -28.59 11.84
C PHE A 154 11.20 -29.35 12.12
N ILE A 155 10.08 -28.85 11.60
CA ILE A 155 8.75 -29.34 11.96
C ILE A 155 8.06 -30.02 10.77
N ALA A 156 7.14 -30.91 11.07
CA ALA A 156 6.23 -31.52 10.10
C ALA A 156 4.84 -30.88 10.20
N SER A 157 4.03 -30.98 9.14
CA SER A 157 2.59 -30.66 9.14
C SER A 157 2.22 -29.20 9.41
N GLU A 158 3.02 -28.25 8.95
CA GLU A 158 2.67 -26.83 9.06
C GLU A 158 1.53 -26.49 8.10
N GLU A 159 1.67 -26.94 6.85
CA GLU A 159 0.77 -26.60 5.74
C GLU A 159 -0.58 -27.35 5.82
N ASN A 160 -0.66 -28.40 6.66
CA ASN A 160 -1.90 -29.12 6.93
C ASN A 160 -2.14 -29.34 8.43
N SER A 161 -2.86 -28.38 9.02
CA SER A 161 -3.30 -28.38 10.43
C SER A 161 -4.50 -29.29 10.73
N SER A 162 -5.06 -29.99 9.74
CA SER A 162 -6.23 -30.86 9.96
C SER A 162 -5.89 -32.21 10.62
N ILE A 163 -4.59 -32.52 10.78
CA ILE A 163 -4.10 -33.74 11.42
C ILE A 163 -3.55 -33.37 12.81
N PRO A 164 -4.34 -33.53 13.89
CA PRO A 164 -3.88 -33.20 15.24
C PRO A 164 -2.78 -34.15 15.71
N GLY A 165 -1.80 -33.64 16.45
CA GLY A 165 -0.74 -34.47 17.06
C GLY A 165 0.44 -34.77 16.15
N VAL A 166 0.64 -33.99 15.09
CA VAL A 166 1.82 -33.99 14.23
C VAL A 166 2.34 -32.57 14.13
N GLY A 167 3.63 -32.37 14.44
CA GLY A 167 4.29 -31.09 14.26
C GLY A 167 4.54 -30.34 15.56
N VAL A 168 4.48 -29.02 15.49
CA VAL A 168 4.89 -28.12 16.59
C VAL A 168 3.94 -28.19 17.80
N ASP A 169 2.65 -28.44 17.57
CA ASP A 169 1.63 -28.64 18.60
C ASP A 169 1.95 -29.85 19.50
N ALA A 170 2.36 -30.96 18.91
CA ALA A 170 2.77 -32.17 19.61
C ALA A 170 4.08 -31.96 20.39
N LEU A 171 5.07 -31.30 19.77
CA LEU A 171 6.33 -30.96 20.44
C LEU A 171 6.11 -30.03 21.64
N MET A 172 5.16 -29.09 21.52
CA MET A 172 4.74 -28.20 22.59
C MET A 172 4.08 -28.97 23.74
N LYS A 173 3.13 -29.85 23.41
CA LYS A 173 2.40 -30.67 24.39
C LYS A 173 3.32 -31.57 25.21
N ASP A 174 4.35 -32.14 24.59
CA ASP A 174 5.36 -32.96 25.28
C ASP A 174 6.41 -32.13 26.02
N GLY A 175 6.33 -30.81 25.94
CA GLY A 175 7.23 -29.89 26.62
C GLY A 175 8.64 -29.81 26.03
N LEU A 176 8.85 -30.34 24.82
CA LEU A 176 10.17 -30.40 24.16
C LEU A 176 10.69 -29.00 23.77
N LEU A 177 9.80 -28.01 23.66
CA LEU A 177 10.14 -26.62 23.34
C LEU A 177 10.22 -25.71 24.58
N ASN A 178 9.92 -26.19 25.78
CA ASN A 178 9.86 -25.36 26.99
C ASN A 178 11.15 -24.58 27.28
N LYS A 179 12.31 -25.17 26.98
CA LYS A 179 13.61 -24.49 27.16
C LYS A 179 13.74 -23.23 26.30
N LEU A 180 13.04 -23.15 25.16
CA LEU A 180 13.14 -22.00 24.25
C LEU A 180 12.46 -20.74 24.81
N LYS A 181 11.57 -20.86 25.81
CA LYS A 181 10.95 -19.72 26.52
C LYS A 181 12.00 -18.77 27.15
N ASN A 182 13.22 -19.25 27.38
CA ASN A 182 14.33 -18.46 27.96
C ASN A 182 15.07 -17.57 26.94
N GLY A 183 14.60 -17.49 25.69
CA GLY A 183 15.25 -16.70 24.66
C GLY A 183 14.37 -16.37 23.46
N PRO A 184 14.91 -15.64 22.48
CA PRO A 184 14.21 -15.35 21.24
C PRO A 184 13.88 -16.60 20.43
N LEU A 185 12.65 -16.68 19.92
CA LEU A 185 12.19 -17.67 18.97
C LEU A 185 11.93 -16.98 17.64
N PHE A 186 12.73 -17.30 16.64
CA PHE A 186 12.55 -16.83 15.27
C PHE A 186 11.81 -17.89 14.47
N TRP A 187 10.56 -17.60 14.10
CA TRP A 187 9.77 -18.41 13.19
C TRP A 187 10.20 -18.11 11.75
N ILE A 188 10.70 -19.14 11.08
CA ILE A 188 11.35 -19.03 9.78
C ILE A 188 10.42 -19.55 8.70
N ASP A 189 9.74 -18.64 8.00
CA ASP A 189 8.67 -19.03 7.06
C ASP A 189 8.17 -17.89 6.15
N THR A 190 8.52 -16.64 6.44
CA THR A 190 7.97 -15.51 5.69
C THR A 190 8.78 -15.21 4.43
N ALA A 191 8.13 -15.04 3.30
CA ALA A 191 8.76 -14.76 2.00
C ALA A 191 9.22 -13.30 1.79
N ASP A 192 9.79 -12.63 2.79
CA ASP A 192 10.45 -11.33 2.65
C ASP A 192 11.66 -11.26 3.58
N LYS A 193 12.71 -10.57 3.15
CA LYS A 193 13.95 -10.36 3.91
C LYS A 193 13.80 -9.39 5.08
N GLN A 194 12.66 -8.74 5.23
CA GLN A 194 12.36 -7.87 6.35
C GLN A 194 11.67 -8.66 7.46
N PRO A 195 11.78 -8.23 8.74
CA PRO A 195 11.06 -8.86 9.82
C PRO A 195 9.54 -8.73 9.60
N CYS A 196 8.84 -9.85 9.64
CA CYS A 196 7.38 -9.84 9.74
C CYS A 196 7.02 -9.78 11.23
N ILE A 197 6.23 -8.78 11.61
CA ILE A 197 5.94 -8.48 13.02
C ILE A 197 4.47 -8.67 13.37
N GLY A 198 3.67 -9.13 12.41
CA GLY A 198 2.27 -9.42 12.65
C GLY A 198 1.59 -10.16 11.50
N THR A 199 0.58 -10.94 11.88
CA THR A 199 -0.30 -11.69 10.98
C THR A 199 -1.76 -11.44 11.35
N GLY A 200 -2.66 -11.56 10.37
CA GLY A 200 -4.10 -11.46 10.60
C GLY A 200 -4.67 -12.76 11.13
N GLY A 201 -5.68 -12.68 11.98
CA GLY A 201 -6.57 -13.79 12.28
C GLY A 201 -7.53 -14.06 11.13
N MET A 202 -8.29 -15.14 11.25
CA MET A 202 -9.29 -15.53 10.26
C MET A 202 -10.56 -16.02 10.94
N ILE A 203 -11.71 -15.55 10.46
CA ILE A 203 -13.04 -16.04 10.86
C ILE A 203 -13.78 -16.44 9.58
N PRO A 204 -13.78 -17.73 9.20
CA PRO A 204 -14.59 -18.20 8.09
C PRO A 204 -16.07 -18.12 8.46
N TRP A 205 -16.90 -17.62 7.55
CA TRP A 205 -18.34 -17.44 7.77
C TRP A 205 -19.17 -17.92 6.58
N LYS A 206 -20.39 -18.38 6.87
CA LYS A 206 -21.40 -18.79 5.90
C LYS A 206 -22.72 -18.12 6.25
N LEU A 207 -23.23 -17.30 5.35
CA LEU A 207 -24.52 -16.62 5.43
C LEU A 207 -25.54 -17.37 4.58
N HIS A 208 -26.34 -18.22 5.20
CA HIS A 208 -27.41 -18.96 4.58
C HIS A 208 -28.71 -18.15 4.61
N THR A 209 -29.37 -18.02 3.46
CA THR A 209 -30.61 -17.26 3.34
C THR A 209 -31.71 -18.12 2.76
N THR A 210 -32.84 -18.17 3.47
CA THR A 210 -34.06 -18.86 3.06
C THR A 210 -35.08 -17.85 2.54
N GLY A 211 -35.62 -18.12 1.37
CA GLY A 211 -36.70 -17.38 0.72
C GLY A 211 -37.87 -18.29 0.35
N LYS A 212 -38.46 -18.06 -0.82
CA LYS A 212 -39.57 -18.86 -1.35
C LYS A 212 -39.40 -19.05 -2.84
N LEU A 213 -39.30 -20.31 -3.25
CA LEU A 213 -39.23 -20.67 -4.67
C LEU A 213 -40.52 -20.33 -5.38
N PHE A 214 -40.41 -19.66 -6.52
CA PHE A 214 -41.54 -19.41 -7.42
C PHE A 214 -41.07 -19.05 -8.83
N HIS A 215 -42.00 -19.04 -9.79
CA HIS A 215 -41.72 -18.60 -11.15
C HIS A 215 -41.43 -17.08 -11.17
N SER A 216 -40.36 -16.66 -11.85
CA SER A 216 -39.88 -15.26 -11.87
C SER A 216 -40.89 -14.28 -12.47
N GLY A 217 -41.71 -14.73 -13.43
CA GLY A 217 -42.85 -13.96 -13.96
C GLY A 217 -43.94 -13.61 -12.94
N LEU A 218 -43.93 -14.21 -11.74
CA LEU A 218 -44.86 -13.94 -10.65
C LEU A 218 -44.08 -13.56 -9.37
N ALA A 219 -43.08 -12.68 -9.51
CA ALA A 219 -42.18 -12.27 -8.41
C ALA A 219 -42.89 -11.80 -7.13
N HIS A 220 -44.09 -11.22 -7.24
CA HIS A 220 -44.91 -10.81 -6.08
C HIS A 220 -45.35 -11.97 -5.15
N LYS A 221 -45.20 -13.23 -5.58
CA LYS A 221 -45.47 -14.45 -4.81
C LYS A 221 -44.20 -15.13 -4.28
N ALA A 222 -43.02 -14.57 -4.55
CA ALA A 222 -41.73 -15.12 -4.16
C ALA A 222 -41.09 -14.28 -3.06
N ILE A 223 -40.09 -14.87 -2.40
CA ILE A 223 -39.08 -14.14 -1.62
C ILE A 223 -37.76 -14.51 -2.25
N ASN A 224 -37.09 -13.56 -2.91
CA ASN A 224 -35.84 -13.83 -3.60
C ASN A 224 -34.68 -13.84 -2.60
N PRO A 225 -34.12 -15.02 -2.24
CA PRO A 225 -33.06 -15.10 -1.24
C PRO A 225 -31.76 -14.47 -1.75
N LEU A 226 -31.54 -14.37 -3.07
CA LEU A 226 -30.36 -13.72 -3.64
C LEU A 226 -30.37 -12.21 -3.36
N GLU A 227 -31.50 -11.55 -3.61
CA GLU A 227 -31.69 -10.13 -3.30
C GLU A 227 -31.58 -9.87 -1.80
N LEU A 228 -32.28 -10.68 -1.00
CA LEU A 228 -32.24 -10.57 0.45
C LEU A 228 -30.81 -10.72 1.01
N SER A 229 -30.05 -11.71 0.52
CA SER A 229 -28.67 -11.91 0.96
C SER A 229 -27.75 -10.77 0.59
N MET A 230 -27.93 -10.16 -0.59
CA MET A 230 -27.14 -9.00 -1.01
C MET A 230 -27.36 -7.80 -0.10
N GLU A 231 -28.62 -7.47 0.21
CA GLU A 231 -28.93 -6.33 1.08
C GLU A 231 -28.55 -6.61 2.53
N ALA A 232 -28.78 -7.83 3.03
CA ALA A 232 -28.32 -8.24 4.35
C ALA A 232 -26.79 -8.17 4.49
N LEU A 233 -26.05 -8.70 3.50
CA LEU A 233 -24.59 -8.67 3.54
C LEU A 233 -24.04 -7.23 3.49
N LYS A 234 -24.64 -6.35 2.67
CA LYS A 234 -24.31 -4.92 2.64
C LYS A 234 -24.46 -4.31 4.04
N GLU A 235 -25.58 -4.52 4.72
CA GLU A 235 -25.81 -4.01 6.07
C GLU A 235 -24.84 -4.60 7.10
N ILE A 236 -24.58 -5.91 7.04
CA ILE A 236 -23.61 -6.59 7.91
C ILE A 236 -22.22 -5.99 7.72
N GLN A 237 -21.77 -5.79 6.47
CA GLN A 237 -20.45 -5.22 6.19
C GLN A 237 -20.36 -3.75 6.64
N LEU A 238 -21.41 -2.94 6.41
CA LEU A 238 -21.43 -1.54 6.88
C LEU A 238 -21.32 -1.46 8.40
N ARG A 239 -22.04 -2.31 9.13
CA ARG A 239 -21.96 -2.39 10.60
C ARG A 239 -20.61 -2.93 11.07
N PHE A 240 -20.09 -3.97 10.41
CA PHE A 240 -18.75 -4.50 10.69
C PHE A 240 -17.68 -3.41 10.58
N TYR A 241 -17.63 -2.65 9.48
CA TYR A 241 -16.62 -1.60 9.31
C TYR A 241 -16.81 -0.39 10.23
N LYS A 242 -18.00 -0.23 10.80
CA LYS A 242 -18.27 0.79 11.83
C LYS A 242 -17.76 0.36 13.20
N ASP A 243 -18.00 -0.90 13.58
CA ASP A 243 -17.66 -1.43 14.91
C ASP A 243 -16.21 -1.92 14.97
N PHE A 244 -15.62 -2.30 13.82
CA PHE A 244 -14.23 -2.71 13.65
C PHE A 244 -13.51 -1.81 12.62
N PRO A 245 -13.38 -0.50 12.87
CA PRO A 245 -12.70 0.42 11.97
C PRO A 245 -11.18 0.16 11.94
N PRO A 246 -10.42 0.77 11.01
CA PRO A 246 -8.97 0.70 11.04
C PRO A 246 -8.40 1.07 12.42
N HIS A 247 -7.63 0.15 13.01
CA HIS A 247 -7.10 0.32 14.36
C HIS A 247 -5.73 1.03 14.30
N PRO A 248 -5.42 2.03 15.14
CA PRO A 248 -4.17 2.78 15.05
C PRO A 248 -2.89 1.92 15.13
N LYS A 249 -2.95 0.80 15.87
CA LYS A 249 -1.81 -0.14 15.95
C LYS A 249 -1.55 -0.90 14.64
N GLU A 250 -2.50 -1.00 13.72
CA GLU A 250 -2.28 -1.63 12.41
C GLU A 250 -1.19 -0.88 11.62
N GLN A 251 -1.16 0.45 11.73
CA GLN A 251 -0.10 1.26 11.12
C GLN A 251 1.25 1.07 11.81
N VAL A 252 1.26 0.96 13.14
CA VAL A 252 2.49 0.74 13.93
C VAL A 252 3.15 -0.59 13.54
N TYR A 253 2.34 -1.61 13.32
CA TYR A 253 2.80 -2.94 12.92
C TYR A 253 2.99 -3.09 11.41
N GLY A 254 2.68 -2.05 10.62
CA GLY A 254 2.86 -2.09 9.17
C GLY A 254 1.94 -3.09 8.45
N PHE A 255 0.72 -3.29 8.96
CA PHE A 255 -0.29 -4.08 8.25
C PHE A 255 -0.65 -3.39 6.93
N ALA A 256 -0.55 -4.13 5.82
CA ALA A 256 -0.88 -3.63 4.49
C ALA A 256 -2.37 -3.25 4.34
N THR A 257 -3.24 -3.94 5.08
CA THR A 257 -4.69 -3.74 5.08
C THR A 257 -5.22 -3.79 6.53
N PRO A 258 -6.24 -2.98 6.86
CA PRO A 258 -6.93 -3.09 8.15
C PRO A 258 -7.78 -4.37 8.19
N SER A 259 -8.47 -4.60 9.31
CA SER A 259 -9.46 -5.67 9.40
C SER A 259 -10.51 -5.60 8.29
N THR A 260 -10.81 -6.73 7.64
CA THR A 260 -11.77 -6.79 6.54
C THR A 260 -12.70 -8.00 6.63
N MET A 261 -13.93 -7.83 6.15
CA MET A 261 -14.90 -8.91 5.94
C MET A 261 -15.23 -8.99 4.45
N LYS A 262 -14.98 -10.13 3.80
CA LYS A 262 -15.15 -10.28 2.35
C LYS A 262 -15.94 -11.55 2.01
N PRO A 263 -16.98 -11.47 1.15
CA PRO A 263 -17.53 -12.65 0.52
C PRO A 263 -16.53 -13.19 -0.49
N THR A 264 -16.33 -14.50 -0.52
CA THR A 264 -15.40 -15.16 -1.45
C THR A 264 -16.10 -16.22 -2.30
N GLN A 265 -17.25 -16.74 -1.87
CA GLN A 265 -17.98 -17.79 -2.58
C GLN A 265 -19.49 -17.57 -2.53
N TRP A 266 -20.17 -17.97 -3.63
CA TRP A 266 -21.63 -18.01 -3.74
C TRP A 266 -22.09 -19.38 -4.20
N SER A 267 -23.09 -19.93 -3.54
CA SER A 267 -23.72 -21.19 -3.93
C SER A 267 -25.25 -21.12 -3.80
N TYR A 268 -25.94 -21.82 -4.69
CA TYR A 268 -27.38 -22.04 -4.63
C TYR A 268 -27.70 -23.44 -5.19
N PRO A 269 -28.76 -24.10 -4.73
CA PRO A 269 -29.05 -25.51 -5.03
C PRO A 269 -29.57 -25.78 -6.46
N GLY A 270 -29.33 -24.88 -7.43
CA GLY A 270 -29.81 -24.99 -8.81
C GLY A 270 -31.26 -24.49 -9.01
N GLY A 271 -31.76 -24.63 -10.24
CA GLY A 271 -33.09 -24.19 -10.67
C GLY A 271 -33.12 -23.76 -12.15
N GLY A 272 -34.31 -23.61 -12.72
CA GLY A 272 -34.47 -23.02 -14.06
C GLY A 272 -34.21 -21.50 -14.05
N ILE A 273 -33.77 -20.92 -15.18
CA ILE A 273 -33.51 -19.46 -15.29
C ILE A 273 -34.76 -18.60 -14.99
N ASN A 274 -35.94 -19.19 -15.16
CA ASN A 274 -37.24 -18.60 -14.87
C ASN A 274 -37.75 -18.89 -13.45
N GLN A 275 -36.89 -19.38 -12.54
CA GLN A 275 -37.24 -19.67 -11.15
C GLN A 275 -36.42 -18.80 -10.20
N ILE A 276 -37.12 -18.18 -9.25
CA ILE A 276 -36.50 -17.60 -8.06
C ILE A 276 -36.20 -18.77 -7.10
N PRO A 277 -34.96 -18.93 -6.59
CA PRO A 277 -34.59 -20.07 -5.76
C PRO A 277 -35.23 -20.02 -4.37
N LYS A 278 -35.33 -21.18 -3.69
CA LYS A 278 -35.82 -21.26 -2.30
C LYS A 278 -34.78 -20.81 -1.27
N GLU A 279 -33.50 -20.92 -1.59
CA GLU A 279 -32.40 -20.63 -0.68
C GLU A 279 -31.10 -20.33 -1.46
N CYS A 280 -30.16 -19.67 -0.80
CA CYS A 280 -28.79 -19.52 -1.26
C CYS A 280 -27.84 -19.38 -0.08
N THR A 281 -26.53 -19.53 -0.33
CA THR A 281 -25.50 -19.34 0.68
C THR A 281 -24.38 -18.45 0.13
N ILE A 282 -24.01 -17.43 0.91
CA ILE A 282 -22.82 -16.62 0.69
C ILE A 282 -21.78 -17.05 1.72
N SER A 283 -20.57 -17.39 1.28
CA SER A 283 -19.46 -17.69 2.19
C SER A 283 -18.33 -16.70 2.01
N GLY A 284 -17.54 -16.52 3.04
CA GLY A 284 -16.42 -15.61 3.05
C GLY A 284 -15.57 -15.78 4.28
N ASP A 285 -14.65 -14.84 4.47
CA ASP A 285 -13.83 -14.76 5.66
C ASP A 285 -13.80 -13.33 6.21
N VAL A 286 -13.48 -13.23 7.50
CA VAL A 286 -13.01 -12.01 8.13
C VAL A 286 -11.52 -12.17 8.35
N ARG A 287 -10.70 -11.29 7.76
CA ARG A 287 -9.31 -11.09 8.17
C ARG A 287 -9.28 -10.06 9.27
N LEU A 288 -9.08 -10.52 10.50
CA LEU A 288 -9.14 -9.68 11.69
C LEU A 288 -7.74 -9.42 12.21
N THR A 289 -7.33 -8.15 12.32
CA THR A 289 -6.02 -7.81 12.88
C THR A 289 -5.98 -8.15 14.38
N PRO A 290 -4.79 -8.43 14.95
CA PRO A 290 -4.64 -8.91 16.34
C PRO A 290 -5.11 -7.93 17.43
N PHE A 291 -5.55 -6.74 17.05
CA PHE A 291 -6.00 -5.70 17.96
C PHE A 291 -7.51 -5.76 18.24
N TYR A 292 -8.23 -6.62 17.53
CA TYR A 292 -9.63 -6.95 17.80
C TYR A 292 -9.75 -8.38 18.29
N ASN A 293 -10.69 -8.60 19.19
CA ASN A 293 -10.98 -9.92 19.73
C ASN A 293 -11.89 -10.70 18.77
N VAL A 294 -11.50 -11.94 18.45
CA VAL A 294 -12.24 -12.83 17.54
C VAL A 294 -13.64 -13.17 18.08
N THR A 295 -13.75 -13.47 19.37
CA THR A 295 -15.03 -13.80 20.02
C THR A 295 -16.00 -12.62 19.98
N ASP A 296 -15.51 -11.40 20.22
CA ASP A 296 -16.33 -10.19 20.12
C ASP A 296 -16.82 -9.96 18.68
N ALA A 297 -15.96 -10.18 17.68
CA ALA A 297 -16.32 -10.09 16.27
C ALA A 297 -17.42 -11.10 15.88
N ILE A 298 -17.27 -12.36 16.27
CA ILE A 298 -18.27 -13.41 16.04
C ILE A 298 -19.61 -13.03 16.70
N LYS A 299 -19.57 -12.60 17.96
CA LYS A 299 -20.76 -12.18 18.70
C LYS A 299 -21.47 -11.03 18.01
N LYS A 300 -20.72 -10.01 17.57
CA LYS A 300 -21.26 -8.86 16.87
C LYS A 300 -21.91 -9.23 15.54
N LEU A 301 -21.27 -10.10 14.75
CA LEU A 301 -21.84 -10.59 13.50
C LEU A 301 -23.15 -11.35 13.71
N GLN A 302 -23.24 -12.14 14.78
CA GLN A 302 -24.49 -12.81 15.17
C GLN A 302 -25.57 -11.79 15.58
N GLU A 303 -25.23 -10.80 16.41
CA GLU A 303 -26.14 -9.73 16.82
C GLU A 303 -26.71 -8.96 15.60
N TYR A 304 -25.88 -8.71 14.58
CA TYR A 304 -26.34 -8.03 13.36
C TYR A 304 -27.37 -8.87 12.61
N VAL A 305 -27.14 -10.17 12.47
CA VAL A 305 -28.06 -11.09 11.77
C VAL A 305 -29.36 -11.23 12.54
N ASP A 306 -29.30 -11.28 13.87
CA ASP A 306 -30.50 -11.36 14.72
C ASP A 306 -31.36 -10.09 14.60
N ASP A 307 -30.74 -8.91 14.62
CA ASP A 307 -31.42 -7.62 14.39
C ASP A 307 -32.04 -7.53 12.99
N LEU A 308 -31.31 -7.98 11.97
CA LEU A 308 -31.81 -8.01 10.59
C LEU A 308 -33.00 -8.96 10.42
N ASN A 309 -32.98 -10.13 11.05
CA ASN A 309 -34.13 -11.05 11.03
C ASN A 309 -35.35 -10.48 11.75
N ALA A 310 -35.14 -9.73 12.84
CA ALA A 310 -36.21 -9.07 13.58
C ALA A 310 -36.87 -7.92 12.79
N ASN A 311 -36.16 -7.33 11.83
CA ASN A 311 -36.58 -6.15 11.08
C ASN A 311 -36.49 -6.34 9.55
N ILE A 312 -36.68 -7.57 9.07
CA ILE A 312 -36.33 -7.93 7.68
C ILE A 312 -37.14 -7.15 6.63
N GLU A 313 -38.33 -6.67 6.99
CA GLU A 313 -39.17 -5.82 6.16
C GLU A 313 -38.64 -4.39 5.97
N LYS A 314 -37.66 -3.96 6.78
CA LYS A 314 -37.02 -2.64 6.67
C LYS A 314 -35.84 -2.64 5.71
N LEU A 315 -35.38 -3.80 5.25
CA LEU A 315 -34.33 -3.89 4.25
C LEU A 315 -34.83 -3.32 2.92
N ASP A 316 -33.93 -2.60 2.23
CA ASP A 316 -34.19 -2.08 0.88
C ASP A 316 -34.60 -3.22 -0.06
N THR A 317 -35.59 -2.98 -0.93
CA THR A 317 -36.02 -3.97 -1.91
C THR A 317 -35.71 -3.51 -3.33
N ARG A 318 -35.53 -4.47 -4.26
CA ARG A 318 -35.17 -4.18 -5.65
C ARG A 318 -36.39 -4.24 -6.56
N GLY A 319 -37.08 -3.11 -6.67
CA GLY A 319 -38.20 -2.94 -7.59
C GLY A 319 -39.58 -2.98 -6.92
N PRO A 320 -40.66 -2.78 -7.71
CA PRO A 320 -41.96 -2.40 -7.16
C PRO A 320 -42.72 -3.51 -6.44
N VAL A 321 -42.31 -4.78 -6.60
CA VAL A 321 -43.00 -5.95 -6.03
C VAL A 321 -42.08 -6.85 -5.20
N SER A 322 -40.79 -6.54 -5.13
CA SER A 322 -39.84 -7.29 -4.30
C SER A 322 -40.13 -7.01 -2.82
N LYS A 323 -40.17 -8.07 -2.03
CA LYS A 323 -40.46 -8.05 -0.59
C LYS A 323 -39.86 -9.27 0.08
N TYR A 324 -39.52 -9.11 1.35
CA TYR A 324 -38.92 -10.18 2.16
C TYR A 324 -39.90 -10.79 3.17
N VAL A 325 -41.15 -10.35 3.13
CA VAL A 325 -42.27 -10.90 3.90
C VAL A 325 -43.46 -11.05 2.96
N LEU A 326 -44.16 -12.19 3.06
CA LEU A 326 -45.41 -12.49 2.39
C LEU A 326 -46.50 -12.62 3.46
N PRO A 327 -47.21 -11.53 3.81
CA PRO A 327 -48.19 -11.53 4.89
C PRO A 327 -49.32 -12.54 4.68
N ASP A 328 -49.81 -12.65 3.44
CA ASP A 328 -50.94 -13.51 3.06
C ASP A 328 -50.64 -15.01 3.27
N GLU A 329 -49.36 -15.39 3.25
CA GLU A 329 -48.89 -16.77 3.44
C GLU A 329 -48.21 -16.99 4.78
N GLN A 330 -48.16 -15.96 5.65
CA GLN A 330 -47.41 -15.95 6.90
C GLN A 330 -45.94 -16.38 6.74
N LEU A 331 -45.36 -16.09 5.57
CA LEU A 331 -43.99 -16.48 5.23
C LEU A 331 -43.04 -15.29 5.31
N ARG A 332 -41.86 -15.51 5.88
CA ARG A 332 -40.81 -14.52 6.09
C ARG A 332 -39.48 -15.11 5.59
N GLY A 333 -38.70 -14.30 4.89
CA GLY A 333 -37.31 -14.62 4.60
C GLY A 333 -36.50 -14.76 5.88
N ARG A 334 -35.48 -15.62 5.91
CA ARG A 334 -34.65 -15.82 7.09
C ARG A 334 -33.19 -15.88 6.69
N ILE A 335 -32.34 -15.29 7.52
CA ILE A 335 -30.90 -15.25 7.35
C ILE A 335 -30.25 -15.96 8.54
N LYS A 336 -29.27 -16.81 8.31
CA LYS A 336 -28.51 -17.49 9.35
C LYS A 336 -27.03 -17.37 9.02
N ILE A 337 -26.24 -16.85 9.95
CA ILE A 337 -24.78 -16.91 9.86
C ILE A 337 -24.27 -18.09 10.69
N SER A 338 -23.24 -18.76 10.19
CA SER A 338 -22.47 -19.76 10.92
C SER A 338 -20.98 -19.55 10.66
N PHE A 339 -20.15 -19.99 11.59
CA PHE A 339 -18.70 -19.82 11.52
C PHE A 339 -18.04 -21.19 11.57
N ASP A 340 -16.98 -21.37 10.78
CA ASP A 340 -16.08 -22.51 10.94
C ASP A 340 -14.97 -22.12 11.95
N GLU A 341 -13.92 -22.93 12.08
CA GLU A 341 -12.85 -22.68 13.05
C GLU A 341 -12.17 -21.31 12.83
N ALA A 342 -12.03 -20.54 13.91
CA ALA A 342 -11.57 -19.17 13.87
C ALA A 342 -10.30 -18.99 14.72
N PHE A 343 -9.35 -18.21 14.19
CA PHE A 343 -8.03 -18.02 14.80
C PHE A 343 -7.71 -16.54 14.96
N SER A 344 -6.98 -16.21 16.03
CA SER A 344 -6.52 -14.83 16.28
C SER A 344 -5.25 -14.52 15.50
N GLY A 345 -5.06 -13.24 15.17
CA GLY A 345 -3.81 -12.77 14.56
C GLY A 345 -2.66 -12.72 15.56
N VAL A 346 -1.45 -12.57 15.04
CA VAL A 346 -0.23 -12.41 15.85
C VAL A 346 0.23 -10.96 15.79
N ALA A 347 0.66 -10.41 16.93
CA ALA A 347 1.41 -9.16 17.00
C ALA A 347 2.65 -9.41 17.85
N CYS A 348 3.84 -9.36 17.24
CA CYS A 348 5.10 -9.56 17.95
C CYS A 348 5.32 -8.43 18.98
N ASP A 349 6.02 -8.73 20.08
CA ASP A 349 6.39 -7.71 21.06
C ASP A 349 7.56 -6.87 20.51
N LEU A 350 7.29 -5.59 20.23
CA LEU A 350 8.26 -4.66 19.65
C LEU A 350 9.28 -4.13 20.68
N ASP A 351 9.05 -4.39 21.97
CA ASP A 351 10.01 -4.06 23.04
C ASP A 351 10.86 -5.28 23.42
N SER A 352 10.62 -6.44 22.81
CA SER A 352 11.29 -7.69 23.15
C SER A 352 12.77 -7.72 22.76
N ARG A 353 13.52 -8.61 23.42
CA ARG A 353 14.92 -8.86 23.06
C ARG A 353 15.00 -9.44 21.65
N GLY A 354 14.12 -10.38 21.30
CA GLY A 354 14.10 -11.02 19.99
C GLY A 354 13.93 -10.02 18.87
N PHE A 355 12.96 -9.11 18.99
CA PHE A 355 12.68 -8.09 17.97
C PHE A 355 13.92 -7.22 17.69
N HIS A 356 14.55 -6.69 18.75
CA HIS A 356 15.73 -5.84 18.61
C HIS A 356 16.94 -6.57 18.04
N VAL A 357 17.15 -7.84 18.41
CA VAL A 357 18.23 -8.66 17.86
C VAL A 357 18.01 -8.87 16.36
N LEU A 358 16.80 -9.27 15.97
CA LEU A 358 16.43 -9.52 14.57
C LEU A 358 16.58 -8.25 13.73
N CYS A 359 15.96 -7.14 14.13
CA CYS A 359 16.09 -5.87 13.39
C CYS A 359 17.54 -5.44 13.19
N LYS A 360 18.36 -5.49 14.24
CA LYS A 360 19.77 -5.09 14.11
C LYS A 360 20.57 -6.04 13.22
N ALA A 361 20.21 -7.33 13.20
CA ALA A 361 20.88 -8.30 12.36
C ALA A 361 20.46 -8.15 10.88
N THR A 362 19.19 -7.87 10.62
CA THR A 362 18.68 -7.49 9.30
C THR A 362 19.32 -6.20 8.79
N GLU A 363 19.49 -5.17 9.62
CA GLU A 363 20.13 -3.91 9.20
C GLU A 363 21.56 -4.11 8.70
N GLU A 364 22.32 -4.98 9.37
CA GLU A 364 23.69 -5.28 8.98
C GLU A 364 23.78 -6.13 7.71
N ALA A 365 22.85 -7.07 7.51
CA ALA A 365 22.84 -7.98 6.36
C ALA A 365 22.24 -7.34 5.10
N VAL A 366 21.17 -6.56 5.26
CA VAL A 366 20.37 -5.99 4.16
C VAL A 366 20.65 -4.49 3.96
N GLY A 367 21.25 -3.81 4.95
CA GLY A 367 21.55 -2.38 4.92
C GLY A 367 20.39 -1.47 5.31
N ARG A 368 19.20 -2.03 5.60
CA ARG A 368 18.00 -1.32 6.05
C ARG A 368 17.04 -2.24 6.79
N VAL A 369 16.18 -1.66 7.62
CA VAL A 369 15.12 -2.37 8.34
C VAL A 369 13.79 -1.66 8.17
N LYS A 370 12.80 -2.39 7.68
CA LYS A 370 11.43 -1.95 7.48
C LYS A 370 10.51 -3.13 7.79
N PRO A 371 10.17 -3.34 9.06
CA PRO A 371 9.27 -4.41 9.45
C PRO A 371 7.90 -4.24 8.78
N TYR A 372 7.21 -5.35 8.57
CA TYR A 372 5.90 -5.36 7.93
C TYR A 372 4.98 -6.37 8.61
N SER A 373 3.69 -6.30 8.31
CA SER A 373 2.71 -7.31 8.71
C SER A 373 1.82 -7.68 7.54
N ILE A 374 1.37 -8.91 7.51
CA ILE A 374 0.45 -9.44 6.50
C ILE A 374 -0.90 -9.77 7.12
N THR A 375 -1.96 -9.79 6.31
CA THR A 375 -3.28 -10.28 6.76
C THR A 375 -3.52 -11.75 6.40
N GLY A 376 -2.46 -12.48 6.05
CA GLY A 376 -2.44 -13.95 6.12
C GLY A 376 -2.43 -14.42 7.58
N SER A 377 -2.70 -15.71 7.82
CA SER A 377 -2.87 -16.27 9.16
C SER A 377 -1.87 -17.37 9.42
N LEU A 378 -1.18 -17.31 10.57
CA LEU A 378 -0.22 -18.32 11.02
C LEU A 378 -0.65 -18.77 12.43
N PRO A 379 -1.58 -19.74 12.55
CA PRO A 379 -2.22 -20.09 13.82
C PRO A 379 -1.23 -20.67 14.84
N LEU A 380 -0.25 -21.47 14.39
CA LEU A 380 0.75 -22.09 15.26
C LEU A 380 1.63 -21.07 16.01
N ILE A 381 1.94 -19.95 15.35
CA ILE A 381 2.70 -18.85 15.95
C ILE A 381 1.92 -18.20 17.08
N ARG A 382 0.59 -18.12 16.94
CA ARG A 382 -0.27 -17.56 17.99
C ARG A 382 -0.26 -18.43 19.23
N GLU A 383 -0.32 -19.75 19.07
CA GLU A 383 -0.26 -20.70 20.19
C GLU A 383 1.06 -20.60 20.95
N LEU A 384 2.19 -20.51 20.24
CA LEU A 384 3.50 -20.26 20.86
C LEU A 384 3.53 -18.92 21.61
N GLN A 385 2.94 -17.86 21.04
CA GLN A 385 2.87 -16.58 21.74
C GLN A 385 2.02 -16.65 23.02
N ASP A 386 0.88 -17.33 22.98
CA ASP A 386 -0.01 -17.51 24.15
C ASP A 386 0.65 -18.36 25.25
N GLU A 387 1.56 -19.26 24.88
CA GLU A 387 2.41 -20.03 25.79
C GLU A 387 3.61 -19.25 26.36
N GLY A 388 3.79 -17.98 25.98
CA GLY A 388 4.76 -17.06 26.54
C GLY A 388 6.13 -17.05 25.85
N PHE A 389 6.22 -17.51 24.60
CA PHE A 389 7.46 -17.42 23.82
C PHE A 389 7.65 -16.00 23.24
N ASP A 390 8.90 -15.52 23.20
CA ASP A 390 9.28 -14.29 22.46
C ASP A 390 9.39 -14.61 20.97
N VAL A 391 8.24 -14.70 20.30
CA VAL A 391 8.17 -15.06 18.89
C VAL A 391 8.35 -13.83 18.00
N GLN A 392 9.26 -13.95 17.04
CA GLN A 392 9.44 -13.02 15.91
C GLN A 392 9.40 -13.82 14.63
N THR A 393 8.92 -13.25 13.52
CA THR A 393 8.85 -13.98 12.26
C THR A 393 9.77 -13.37 11.21
N CYS A 394 10.47 -14.22 10.48
CA CYS A 394 11.35 -13.81 9.39
C CYS A 394 11.48 -14.93 8.35
N GLY A 395 12.15 -14.62 7.25
CA GLY A 395 12.49 -15.58 6.23
C GLY A 395 13.18 -14.88 5.07
N TYR A 396 13.44 -15.60 3.98
CA TYR A 396 14.21 -15.10 2.85
C TYR A 396 13.62 -15.68 1.56
N GLY A 397 13.24 -14.77 0.67
CA GLY A 397 12.58 -15.09 -0.60
C GLY A 397 11.82 -13.87 -1.11
N LEU A 398 10.92 -14.10 -2.07
CA LEU A 398 10.17 -13.04 -2.74
C LEU A 398 8.67 -13.23 -2.51
N MET A 399 8.01 -12.26 -1.85
CA MET A 399 6.55 -12.30 -1.63
C MET A 399 5.76 -12.46 -2.94
N ALA A 400 6.29 -11.94 -4.05
CA ALA A 400 5.63 -12.04 -5.36
C ALA A 400 5.59 -13.48 -5.93
N THR A 401 6.40 -14.40 -5.39
CA THR A 401 6.51 -15.80 -5.86
C THR A 401 6.00 -16.79 -4.81
N TYR A 402 5.61 -16.32 -3.62
CA TYR A 402 5.02 -17.12 -2.54
C TYR A 402 3.68 -17.74 -2.99
N HIS A 403 3.54 -19.07 -2.86
CA HIS A 403 2.49 -19.91 -3.46
C HIS A 403 2.25 -19.71 -4.98
N ALA A 404 3.17 -19.10 -5.72
CA ALA A 404 3.01 -18.94 -7.18
C ALA A 404 3.30 -20.26 -7.91
N LYS A 405 2.74 -20.45 -9.12
CA LYS A 405 3.00 -21.63 -9.97
C LYS A 405 4.48 -21.84 -10.32
N ASN A 406 5.25 -20.76 -10.36
CA ASN A 406 6.69 -20.77 -10.63
C ASN A 406 7.42 -20.19 -9.42
N GLU A 407 7.33 -20.85 -8.27
CA GLU A 407 8.06 -20.45 -7.08
C GLU A 407 9.58 -20.49 -7.33
N TYR A 408 10.26 -19.43 -6.92
CA TYR A 408 11.71 -19.38 -6.89
C TYR A 408 12.16 -18.46 -5.76
N CYS A 409 13.36 -18.74 -5.24
CA CYS A 409 14.11 -17.81 -4.39
C CYS A 409 15.39 -17.35 -5.12
N LEU A 410 15.99 -16.26 -4.65
CA LEU A 410 17.30 -15.82 -5.13
C LEU A 410 18.39 -16.34 -4.20
N LEU A 411 19.48 -16.86 -4.77
CA LEU A 411 20.63 -17.31 -3.99
C LEU A 411 21.25 -16.16 -3.17
N SER A 412 21.22 -14.94 -3.70
CA SER A 412 21.67 -13.73 -3.00
C SER A 412 20.83 -13.42 -1.77
N ASP A 413 19.52 -13.70 -1.81
CA ASP A 413 18.59 -13.54 -0.68
C ASP A 413 18.91 -14.53 0.44
N MET A 414 19.15 -15.79 0.08
CA MET A 414 19.57 -16.83 1.02
C MET A 414 20.94 -16.53 1.64
N CYS A 415 21.88 -15.97 0.87
CA CYS A 415 23.17 -15.51 1.39
C CYS A 415 23.00 -14.40 2.43
N GLN A 416 22.09 -13.45 2.20
CA GLN A 416 21.78 -12.38 3.16
C GLN A 416 21.12 -12.96 4.42
N GLY A 417 20.23 -13.94 4.28
CA GLY A 417 19.63 -14.61 5.42
C GLY A 417 20.62 -15.35 6.30
N TYR A 418 21.62 -16.00 5.69
CA TYR A 418 22.74 -16.59 6.42
C TYR A 418 23.48 -15.55 7.28
N GLN A 419 23.74 -14.35 6.73
CA GLN A 419 24.43 -13.26 7.43
C GLN A 419 23.60 -12.67 8.57
N ASP A 420 22.28 -12.57 8.39
CA ASP A 420 21.34 -12.10 9.41
C ASP A 420 21.31 -13.09 10.60
N TYR A 421 21.15 -14.39 10.33
CA TYR A 421 21.18 -15.43 11.37
C TYR A 421 22.50 -15.45 12.14
N GLU A 422 23.63 -15.33 11.45
CA GLU A 422 24.94 -15.19 12.08
C GLU A 422 25.02 -13.95 12.98
N GLY A 423 24.53 -12.81 12.49
CA GLY A 423 24.49 -11.54 13.22
C GLY A 423 23.69 -11.61 14.53
N SER A 424 22.71 -12.51 14.59
CA SER A 424 21.87 -12.73 15.76
C SER A 424 22.59 -13.43 16.93
N PHE A 425 23.65 -14.21 16.67
CA PHE A 425 24.37 -14.99 17.70
C PHE A 425 25.21 -14.17 18.68
N VAL A 426 25.65 -12.97 18.27
CA VAL A 426 26.74 -12.25 18.98
C VAL A 426 26.26 -11.11 19.87
N LYS A 427 24.96 -10.82 19.86
CA LYS A 427 24.42 -9.59 20.43
C LYS A 427 23.89 -9.82 21.85
N LYS A 428 24.57 -9.21 22.84
CA LYS A 428 24.00 -8.97 24.17
C LYS A 428 22.99 -7.83 24.04
N SER A 429 21.72 -8.10 24.35
CA SER A 429 20.79 -7.03 24.75
C SER A 429 21.30 -6.46 26.07
N ALA A 430 21.86 -5.25 26.04
CA ALA A 430 22.00 -4.31 27.17
C ALA A 430 22.88 -3.11 26.77
N GLU A 431 22.41 -2.25 25.87
CA GLU A 431 22.71 -0.82 25.92
C GLU A 431 21.40 -0.12 25.63
N SER A 432 20.86 0.57 26.64
CA SER A 432 19.71 1.45 26.50
C SER A 432 20.01 2.44 25.38
N MET A 433 19.27 2.34 24.27
CA MET A 433 19.15 3.48 23.37
C MET A 433 18.73 4.68 24.22
N PRO A 434 19.33 5.87 24.04
CA PRO A 434 18.92 7.04 24.78
C PRO A 434 17.42 7.21 24.60
N SER A 435 16.71 7.46 25.70
CA SER A 435 15.28 7.72 25.70
C SER A 435 14.98 8.94 24.83
N GLY A 436 14.79 8.71 23.54
CA GLY A 436 14.65 9.72 22.52
C GLY A 436 13.95 9.11 21.32
N LYS A 437 12.61 9.21 21.32
CA LYS A 437 11.62 8.88 20.28
C LYS A 437 11.87 7.59 19.47
N LYS A 438 10.94 6.63 19.62
CA LYS A 438 10.90 5.34 18.90
C LYS A 438 11.21 5.51 17.39
N PRO A 439 12.05 4.66 16.76
CA PRO A 439 12.45 4.81 15.36
C PRO A 439 11.26 4.81 14.37
N VAL A 440 10.19 4.06 14.66
CA VAL A 440 8.94 4.07 13.86
C VAL A 440 8.14 5.37 14.04
N GLN A 441 8.18 5.96 15.24
CA GLN A 441 7.52 7.23 15.56
C GLN A 441 8.29 8.43 14.98
N ALA A 442 9.60 8.29 14.76
CA ALA A 442 10.40 9.24 13.99
C ALA A 442 10.03 9.20 12.50
N VAL A 443 9.89 8.01 11.89
CA VAL A 443 9.53 7.89 10.45
C VAL A 443 8.07 8.27 10.15
N MET A 444 7.10 7.84 10.98
CA MET A 444 5.69 8.28 10.85
C MET A 444 5.52 9.76 11.19
N GLY A 445 6.25 10.23 12.21
CA GLY A 445 6.40 11.66 12.47
C GLY A 445 6.83 12.36 11.19
N ASP A 446 7.88 11.88 10.53
CA ASP A 446 8.44 12.55 9.36
C ASP A 446 7.52 12.52 8.13
N VAL A 447 6.75 11.45 7.90
CA VAL A 447 5.78 11.39 6.78
C VAL A 447 4.55 12.26 7.03
N ALA A 448 3.98 12.24 8.23
CA ALA A 448 2.87 13.12 8.59
C ALA A 448 3.32 14.59 8.61
N LYS A 449 4.53 14.86 9.12
CA LYS A 449 5.18 16.16 9.03
C LYS A 449 5.40 16.57 7.58
N ASP A 450 5.84 15.68 6.70
CA ASP A 450 6.03 15.96 5.28
C ASP A 450 4.71 16.26 4.57
N LEU A 451 3.62 15.56 4.91
CA LEU A 451 2.30 15.80 4.34
C LEU A 451 1.70 17.13 4.83
N VAL A 452 1.79 17.41 6.14
CA VAL A 452 1.32 18.67 6.73
C VAL A 452 2.16 19.83 6.23
N ALA A 453 3.50 19.73 6.28
CA ALA A 453 4.41 20.74 5.75
C ALA A 453 4.22 20.94 4.25
N GLY A 454 3.99 19.87 3.48
CA GLY A 454 3.70 19.93 2.05
C GLY A 454 2.37 20.63 1.75
N THR A 455 1.35 20.41 2.59
CA THR A 455 0.05 21.09 2.46
C THR A 455 0.15 22.57 2.82
N VAL A 456 0.85 22.89 3.92
CA VAL A 456 1.09 24.28 4.34
C VAL A 456 1.97 25.01 3.33
N GLY A 457 3.00 24.35 2.79
CA GLY A 457 3.81 24.83 1.68
C GLY A 457 2.96 25.15 0.45
N GLY A 458 2.11 24.21 0.01
CA GLY A 458 1.19 24.44 -1.11
C GLY A 458 0.20 25.59 -0.87
N ALA A 459 -0.31 25.73 0.36
CA ALA A 459 -1.18 26.85 0.73
C ALA A 459 -0.43 28.19 0.70
N ALA A 460 0.79 28.26 1.22
CA ALA A 460 1.63 29.45 1.18
C ALA A 460 2.00 29.84 -0.26
N GLN A 461 2.35 28.86 -1.11
CA GLN A 461 2.58 29.05 -2.54
C GLN A 461 1.36 29.68 -3.22
N LEU A 462 0.16 29.17 -2.90
CA LEU A 462 -1.08 29.70 -3.44
C LEU A 462 -1.31 31.13 -2.96
N ILE A 463 -1.23 31.40 -1.66
CA ILE A 463 -1.47 32.74 -1.08
C ILE A 463 -0.53 33.79 -1.70
N VAL A 464 0.76 33.50 -1.79
CA VAL A 464 1.73 34.46 -2.35
C VAL A 464 1.58 34.59 -3.87
N GLY A 465 1.25 33.51 -4.56
CA GLY A 465 1.13 33.53 -6.01
C GLY A 465 -0.22 34.04 -6.53
N HIS A 466 -1.30 33.97 -5.75
CA HIS A 466 -2.66 34.21 -6.24
C HIS A 466 -2.90 35.62 -6.80
N PRO A 467 -2.31 36.71 -6.27
CA PRO A 467 -2.39 38.03 -6.89
C PRO A 467 -1.92 38.03 -8.34
N PHE A 468 -0.83 37.33 -8.66
CA PHE A 468 -0.31 37.20 -10.02
C PHE A 468 -1.27 36.44 -10.93
N ASP A 469 -1.91 35.38 -10.42
CA ASP A 469 -2.90 34.61 -11.17
C ASP A 469 -4.14 35.45 -11.50
N THR A 470 -4.60 36.25 -10.54
CA THR A 470 -5.75 37.13 -10.75
C THR A 470 -5.48 38.14 -11.85
N ILE A 471 -4.30 38.77 -11.84
CA ILE A 471 -3.89 39.71 -12.89
C ILE A 471 -3.71 38.98 -14.24
N LYS A 472 -3.10 37.80 -14.24
CA LYS A 472 -2.98 36.95 -15.43
C LYS A 472 -4.35 36.69 -16.06
N VAL A 473 -5.31 36.17 -15.29
CA VAL A 473 -6.64 35.82 -15.79
C VAL A 473 -7.40 37.06 -16.26
N LYS A 474 -7.33 38.18 -15.54
CA LYS A 474 -7.94 39.44 -16.00
C LYS A 474 -7.37 39.92 -17.34
N LEU A 475 -6.06 39.78 -17.56
CA LEU A 475 -5.43 40.13 -18.84
C LEU A 475 -5.80 39.15 -19.97
N GLN A 476 -5.96 37.85 -19.66
CA GLN A 476 -6.34 36.81 -20.62
C GLN A 476 -7.81 36.89 -21.03
N SER A 477 -8.69 37.23 -20.08
CA SER A 477 -10.15 37.18 -20.26
C SER A 477 -10.78 38.54 -20.56
N GLN A 478 -10.02 39.64 -20.59
CA GLN A 478 -10.56 40.94 -20.98
C GLN A 478 -11.06 40.89 -22.44
N PRO A 479 -12.21 41.53 -22.74
CA PRO A 479 -12.73 41.57 -24.11
C PRO A 479 -11.82 42.38 -25.03
N THR A 480 -11.78 42.00 -26.30
CA THR A 480 -11.12 42.79 -27.34
C THR A 480 -11.86 44.13 -27.50
N PRO A 481 -11.16 45.27 -27.44
CA PRO A 481 -11.79 46.59 -27.55
C PRO A 481 -12.36 46.81 -28.95
N LEU A 482 -13.45 47.58 -29.05
CA LEU A 482 -13.99 48.03 -30.33
C LEU A 482 -13.00 48.98 -31.02
N PRO A 483 -13.02 49.10 -32.36
CA PRO A 483 -12.18 50.04 -33.08
C PRO A 483 -12.28 51.46 -32.50
N GLY A 484 -11.15 52.02 -32.04
CA GLY A 484 -11.08 53.36 -31.43
C GLY A 484 -11.22 53.41 -29.90
N GLN A 485 -11.49 52.28 -29.22
CA GLN A 485 -11.52 52.22 -27.74
C GLN A 485 -10.18 51.73 -27.15
N PRO A 486 -9.72 52.28 -26.02
CA PRO A 486 -8.53 51.78 -25.34
C PRO A 486 -8.80 50.43 -24.67
N LEU A 487 -7.75 49.63 -24.51
CA LEU A 487 -7.82 48.39 -23.73
C LEU A 487 -8.24 48.67 -22.28
N LYS A 488 -9.10 47.80 -21.73
CA LYS A 488 -9.48 47.89 -20.31
C LYS A 488 -8.26 47.81 -19.40
N TYR A 489 -7.32 46.93 -19.73
CA TYR A 489 -6.02 46.85 -19.08
C TYR A 489 -4.90 46.95 -20.13
N SER A 490 -4.11 48.03 -20.06
CA SER A 490 -2.97 48.23 -20.97
C SER A 490 -1.77 47.32 -20.65
N GLY A 491 -1.73 46.76 -19.44
CA GLY A 491 -0.70 45.84 -18.98
C GLY A 491 -0.91 45.39 -17.53
N ALA A 492 0.03 44.60 -17.01
CA ALA A 492 -0.07 44.02 -15.66
C ALA A 492 -0.16 45.08 -14.54
N MET A 493 0.68 46.12 -14.59
CA MET A 493 0.68 47.17 -13.57
C MET A 493 -0.60 48.02 -13.59
N ASP A 494 -1.14 48.26 -14.80
CA ASP A 494 -2.43 48.94 -14.97
C ASP A 494 -3.58 48.07 -14.44
N ALA A 495 -3.56 46.76 -14.69
CA ALA A 495 -4.51 45.81 -14.12
C ALA A 495 -4.45 45.74 -12.59
N VAL A 496 -3.26 45.81 -11.98
CA VAL A 496 -3.11 45.89 -10.52
C VAL A 496 -3.74 47.16 -9.97
N ARG A 497 -3.36 48.33 -10.51
CA ARG A 497 -3.88 49.63 -10.06
C ARG A 497 -5.40 49.69 -10.17
N LYS A 498 -5.95 49.31 -11.33
CA LYS A 498 -7.39 49.31 -11.58
C LYS A 498 -8.13 48.32 -10.68
N THR A 499 -7.60 47.13 -10.46
CA THR A 499 -8.22 46.13 -9.56
C THR A 499 -8.24 46.63 -8.11
N ILE A 500 -7.15 47.21 -7.61
CA ILE A 500 -7.13 47.77 -6.24
C ILE A 500 -8.09 48.95 -6.12
N ALA A 501 -8.16 49.82 -7.14
CA ALA A 501 -9.06 50.97 -7.14
C ALA A 501 -10.54 50.58 -7.19
N SER A 502 -10.91 49.54 -7.96
CA SER A 502 -12.32 49.15 -8.14
C SER A 502 -12.82 48.09 -7.15
N GLU A 503 -11.95 47.22 -6.66
CA GLU A 503 -12.33 46.05 -5.84
C GLU A 503 -11.63 46.03 -4.47
N GLY A 504 -10.75 46.98 -4.20
CA GLY A 504 -9.86 46.97 -3.03
C GLY A 504 -8.75 45.92 -3.13
N PRO A 505 -7.84 45.87 -2.13
CA PRO A 505 -6.74 44.89 -2.10
C PRO A 505 -7.21 43.43 -2.10
N SER A 506 -8.37 43.14 -1.50
CA SER A 506 -8.98 41.80 -1.50
C SER A 506 -9.40 41.32 -2.90
N GLY A 507 -9.58 42.25 -3.85
CA GLY A 507 -9.82 41.94 -5.27
C GLY A 507 -8.73 41.08 -5.91
N LEU A 508 -7.48 41.21 -5.45
CA LEU A 508 -6.35 40.39 -5.92
C LEU A 508 -6.46 38.93 -5.51
N TYR A 509 -7.25 38.62 -4.48
CA TYR A 509 -7.44 37.28 -3.91
C TYR A 509 -8.74 36.60 -4.35
N LYS A 510 -9.51 37.23 -5.25
CA LYS A 510 -10.77 36.66 -5.74
C LYS A 510 -10.56 35.29 -6.40
N GLY A 511 -11.43 34.35 -6.05
CA GLY A 511 -11.38 32.98 -6.55
C GLY A 511 -10.39 32.04 -5.87
N MET A 512 -9.64 32.49 -4.84
CA MET A 512 -8.64 31.65 -4.14
C MET A 512 -9.25 30.49 -3.34
N GLY A 513 -10.49 30.62 -2.88
CA GLY A 513 -11.13 29.63 -2.00
C GLY A 513 -11.23 28.23 -2.61
N ALA A 514 -11.53 28.12 -3.92
CA ALA A 514 -11.62 26.82 -4.58
C ALA A 514 -10.24 26.12 -4.66
N PRO A 515 -9.18 26.74 -5.21
CA PRO A 515 -7.83 26.16 -5.19
C PRO A 515 -7.29 25.84 -3.79
N LEU A 516 -7.59 26.67 -2.79
CA LEU A 516 -7.11 26.45 -1.41
C LEU A 516 -7.78 25.21 -0.79
N ALA A 517 -9.06 25.00 -1.04
CA ALA A 517 -9.79 23.82 -0.56
C ALA A 517 -9.30 22.52 -1.21
N THR A 518 -8.76 22.59 -2.43
CA THR A 518 -8.33 21.41 -3.19
C THR A 518 -6.82 21.16 -3.16
N VAL A 519 -6.00 22.04 -2.56
CA VAL A 519 -4.54 21.99 -2.67
C VAL A 519 -3.93 20.66 -2.18
N ALA A 520 -4.43 20.14 -1.06
CA ALA A 520 -3.98 18.85 -0.52
C ALA A 520 -4.36 17.68 -1.44
N ALA A 521 -5.61 17.65 -1.91
CA ALA A 521 -6.11 16.62 -2.81
C ALA A 521 -5.39 16.64 -4.17
N PHE A 522 -5.07 17.83 -4.67
CA PHE A 522 -4.33 18.02 -5.92
C PHE A 522 -2.92 17.45 -5.83
N ASN A 523 -2.18 17.82 -4.78
CA ASN A 523 -0.82 17.32 -4.55
C ASN A 523 -0.82 15.80 -4.29
N ALA A 524 -1.74 15.31 -3.46
CA ALA A 524 -1.86 13.88 -3.18
C ALA A 524 -2.14 13.08 -4.46
N LEU A 525 -3.09 13.52 -5.29
CA LEU A 525 -3.41 12.86 -6.56
C LEU A 525 -2.23 12.89 -7.53
N LEU A 526 -1.56 14.03 -7.69
CA LEU A 526 -0.42 14.20 -8.57
C LEU A 526 0.72 13.23 -8.19
N PHE A 527 1.14 13.22 -6.92
CA PHE A 527 2.26 12.39 -6.48
C PHE A 527 1.90 10.90 -6.40
N THR A 528 0.65 10.56 -6.06
CA THR A 528 0.21 9.14 -6.02
C THR A 528 0.21 8.54 -7.42
N VAL A 529 -0.46 9.20 -8.38
CA VAL A 529 -0.54 8.69 -9.76
C VAL A 529 0.83 8.70 -10.41
N ARG A 530 1.64 9.73 -10.18
CA ARG A 530 3.04 9.73 -10.64
C ARG A 530 3.81 8.56 -10.03
N GLY A 531 3.72 8.31 -8.73
CA GLY A 531 4.40 7.19 -8.06
C GLY A 531 3.98 5.83 -8.62
N GLN A 532 2.70 5.63 -8.92
CA GLN A 532 2.20 4.43 -9.59
C GLN A 532 2.74 4.29 -11.01
N MET A 533 2.73 5.38 -11.79
CA MET A 533 3.29 5.40 -13.14
C MET A 533 4.79 5.12 -13.13
N GLU A 534 5.53 5.69 -12.18
CA GLU A 534 6.93 5.39 -11.96
C GLU A 534 7.16 3.91 -11.64
N ALA A 535 6.36 3.31 -10.77
CA ALA A 535 6.46 1.90 -10.44
C ALA A 535 6.22 0.99 -11.66
N LEU A 536 5.26 1.34 -12.53
CA LEU A 536 4.97 0.60 -13.76
C LEU A 536 6.06 0.75 -14.82
N LEU A 537 6.72 1.91 -14.87
CA LEU A 537 7.75 2.22 -15.87
C LEU A 537 9.15 1.74 -15.45
N ARG A 538 9.37 1.42 -14.18
CA ARG A 538 10.64 0.88 -13.68
C ARG A 538 10.83 -0.55 -14.18
N SER A 539 11.99 -0.82 -14.74
CA SER A 539 12.38 -2.18 -15.14
C SER A 539 12.57 -3.10 -13.94
N GLU A 540 13.08 -2.55 -12.83
CA GLU A 540 13.38 -3.29 -11.60
C GLU A 540 13.13 -2.41 -10.35
N PRO A 541 12.73 -2.99 -9.20
CA PRO A 541 12.56 -2.25 -7.96
C PRO A 541 13.86 -1.55 -7.52
N GLY A 542 13.83 -0.21 -7.49
CA GLY A 542 14.97 0.62 -7.04
C GLY A 542 15.86 1.16 -8.15
N ALA A 543 15.67 0.73 -9.41
CA ALA A 543 16.40 1.28 -10.54
C ALA A 543 16.08 2.78 -10.76
N PRO A 544 17.09 3.64 -11.02
CA PRO A 544 16.86 5.04 -11.33
C PRO A 544 16.08 5.16 -12.65
N LEU A 545 15.07 6.03 -12.66
CA LEU A 545 14.27 6.29 -13.84
C LEU A 545 15.00 7.23 -14.81
N THR A 546 14.93 6.91 -16.09
CA THR A 546 15.39 7.80 -17.15
C THR A 546 14.52 9.05 -17.23
N VAL A 547 15.06 10.13 -17.81
CA VAL A 547 14.31 11.37 -18.08
C VAL A 547 13.04 11.09 -18.89
N ASN A 548 13.10 10.18 -19.87
CA ASN A 548 11.93 9.82 -20.69
C ASN A 548 10.84 9.13 -19.86
N GLN A 549 11.21 8.23 -18.96
CA GLN A 549 10.23 7.61 -18.06
C GLN A 549 9.62 8.63 -17.09
N GLN A 550 10.40 9.59 -16.60
CA GLN A 550 9.89 10.70 -15.78
C GLN A 550 8.92 11.61 -16.54
N ILE A 551 9.18 11.86 -17.84
CA ILE A 551 8.27 12.58 -18.74
C ILE A 551 6.95 11.82 -18.87
N ILE A 552 6.98 10.51 -19.11
CA ILE A 552 5.78 9.67 -19.26
C ILE A 552 5.00 9.61 -17.93
N ALA A 553 5.69 9.43 -16.80
CA ALA A 553 5.06 9.42 -15.48
C ALA A 553 4.40 10.77 -15.16
N GLY A 554 5.08 11.88 -15.48
CA GLY A 554 4.53 13.22 -15.36
C GLY A 554 3.30 13.46 -16.24
N ALA A 555 3.33 13.00 -17.49
CA ALA A 555 2.19 13.08 -18.42
C ALA A 555 0.98 12.30 -17.90
N GLY A 556 1.19 11.07 -17.41
CA GLY A 556 0.14 10.23 -16.83
C GLY A 556 -0.50 10.86 -15.59
N ALA A 557 0.31 11.42 -14.70
CA ALA A 557 -0.18 12.16 -13.54
C ALA A 557 -0.98 13.41 -13.96
N GLY A 558 -0.55 14.12 -15.02
CA GLY A 558 -1.27 15.25 -15.59
C GLY A 558 -2.68 14.89 -16.09
N VAL A 559 -2.89 13.69 -16.64
CA VAL A 559 -4.22 13.20 -17.03
C VAL A 559 -5.14 13.11 -15.81
N ALA A 560 -4.71 12.43 -14.74
CA ALA A 560 -5.52 12.24 -13.54
C ALA A 560 -5.84 13.59 -12.87
N VAL A 561 -4.83 14.45 -12.75
CA VAL A 561 -4.98 15.77 -12.13
C VAL A 561 -5.92 16.69 -12.90
N SER A 562 -6.02 16.54 -14.23
CA SER A 562 -6.92 17.35 -15.05
C SER A 562 -8.39 17.27 -14.62
N PHE A 563 -8.84 16.11 -14.10
CA PHE A 563 -10.22 15.92 -13.64
C PHE A 563 -10.52 16.68 -12.34
N LEU A 564 -9.51 16.89 -11.49
CA LEU A 564 -9.64 17.71 -10.28
C LEU A 564 -9.38 19.20 -10.58
N ALA A 565 -8.44 19.48 -11.49
CA ALA A 565 -8.07 20.82 -11.92
C ALA A 565 -9.23 21.54 -12.61
N CYS A 566 -9.90 20.87 -13.56
CA CYS A 566 -10.91 21.49 -14.41
C CYS A 566 -12.04 22.20 -13.64
N PRO A 567 -12.77 21.55 -12.72
CA PRO A 567 -13.85 22.22 -11.96
C PRO A 567 -13.31 23.34 -11.05
N THR A 568 -12.17 23.12 -10.42
CA THR A 568 -11.52 24.08 -9.52
C THR A 568 -11.11 25.34 -10.26
N GLU A 569 -10.51 25.18 -11.43
CA GLU A 569 -10.05 26.28 -12.27
C GLU A 569 -11.19 27.01 -12.95
N LEU A 570 -12.25 26.32 -13.36
CA LEU A 570 -13.44 26.97 -13.90
C LEU A 570 -14.04 27.94 -12.88
N ILE A 571 -14.18 27.51 -11.62
CA ILE A 571 -14.69 28.35 -10.53
C ILE A 571 -13.77 29.56 -10.30
N LYS A 572 -12.46 29.31 -10.23
CA LYS A 572 -11.45 30.36 -10.06
C LYS A 572 -11.48 31.38 -11.20
N CYS A 573 -11.40 30.92 -12.45
CA CYS A 573 -11.28 31.78 -13.62
C CYS A 573 -12.52 32.68 -13.76
N ARG A 574 -13.73 32.15 -13.51
CA ARG A 574 -14.97 32.95 -13.58
C ARG A 574 -15.02 34.04 -12.51
N LEU A 575 -14.60 33.75 -11.28
CA LEU A 575 -14.52 34.75 -10.21
C LEU A 575 -13.44 35.81 -10.47
N GLN A 576 -12.33 35.44 -11.10
CA GLN A 576 -11.26 36.38 -11.45
C GLN A 576 -11.65 37.26 -12.66
N ALA A 577 -12.40 36.70 -13.61
CA ALA A 577 -12.80 37.38 -14.83
C ALA A 577 -14.08 38.23 -14.71
N GLN A 578 -14.97 37.97 -13.75
CA GLN A 578 -16.27 38.67 -13.66
C GLN A 578 -16.13 40.20 -13.61
N SER A 579 -15.14 40.74 -12.91
CA SER A 579 -14.90 42.19 -12.86
C SER A 579 -14.24 42.73 -14.13
N ALA A 580 -13.52 41.90 -14.89
CA ALA A 580 -13.00 42.30 -16.21
C ALA A 580 -14.15 42.43 -17.23
N LEU A 581 -15.15 41.55 -17.12
CA LEU A 581 -16.30 41.49 -18.04
C LEU A 581 -17.42 42.49 -17.70
N ALA A 582 -17.52 42.94 -16.45
CA ALA A 582 -18.62 43.77 -15.94
C ALA A 582 -18.81 45.15 -16.61
N ASP A 583 -17.80 45.71 -17.28
CA ASP A 583 -17.88 47.07 -17.87
C ASP A 583 -18.10 47.08 -19.39
N SER A 584 -18.44 45.93 -19.97
CA SER A 584 -18.63 45.77 -21.42
C SER A 584 -20.08 46.08 -21.81
N GLY A 585 -20.52 47.33 -21.66
CA GLY A 585 -21.59 47.90 -22.49
C GLY A 585 -23.06 47.73 -22.07
N SER A 586 -23.43 47.59 -20.79
CA SER A 586 -24.80 47.85 -20.34
C SER A 586 -24.88 48.14 -18.84
N ALA A 587 -25.83 48.99 -18.44
CA ALA A 587 -25.98 49.56 -17.11
C ALA A 587 -25.88 48.53 -15.96
N ALA A 588 -25.07 48.86 -14.94
CA ALA A 588 -25.00 48.21 -13.64
C ALA A 588 -25.08 46.66 -13.67
N VAL A 589 -24.06 45.99 -14.20
CA VAL A 589 -23.97 44.53 -14.10
C VAL A 589 -23.70 44.16 -12.63
N ALA A 590 -24.75 43.73 -11.93
CA ALA A 590 -24.67 43.17 -10.59
C ALA A 590 -23.59 42.08 -10.53
N VAL A 591 -22.85 42.02 -9.43
CA VAL A 591 -21.88 40.95 -9.13
C VAL A 591 -22.53 39.59 -9.46
N LYS A 592 -22.09 38.95 -10.55
CA LYS A 592 -22.73 37.73 -11.06
C LYS A 592 -22.59 36.57 -10.08
N TYR A 593 -21.48 36.54 -9.32
CA TYR A 593 -21.18 35.49 -8.37
C TYR A 593 -20.65 36.07 -7.06
N ALA A 594 -21.31 35.74 -5.94
CA ALA A 594 -20.88 36.16 -4.61
C ALA A 594 -19.63 35.40 -4.12
N GLY A 595 -19.35 34.21 -4.67
CA GLY A 595 -18.20 33.40 -4.28
C GLY A 595 -18.12 32.04 -4.97
N PRO A 596 -17.14 31.18 -4.58
CA PRO A 596 -16.87 29.89 -5.24
C PRO A 596 -18.07 28.94 -5.27
N MET A 597 -18.79 28.81 -4.16
CA MET A 597 -19.97 27.95 -4.06
C MET A 597 -21.14 28.46 -4.90
N ASP A 598 -21.20 29.78 -5.12
CA ASP A 598 -22.24 30.40 -5.94
C ASP A 598 -22.00 30.13 -7.43
N VAL A 599 -20.73 30.19 -7.89
CA VAL A 599 -20.36 29.74 -9.23
C VAL A 599 -20.69 28.26 -9.41
N ALA A 600 -20.30 27.40 -8.48
CA ALA A 600 -20.56 25.96 -8.57
C ALA A 600 -22.07 25.68 -8.65
N ARG A 601 -22.87 26.31 -7.79
CA ARG A 601 -24.34 26.17 -7.78
C ARG A 601 -24.96 26.70 -9.07
N HIS A 602 -24.48 27.82 -9.60
CA HIS A 602 -24.95 28.38 -10.86
C HIS A 602 -24.69 27.41 -12.04
N VAL A 603 -23.48 26.87 -12.13
CA VAL A 603 -23.12 25.89 -13.17
C VAL A 603 -24.00 24.64 -13.07
N LEU A 604 -24.17 24.11 -11.86
CA LEU A 604 -24.99 22.91 -11.63
C LEU A 604 -26.47 23.12 -11.98
N ARG A 605 -27.01 24.32 -11.76
CA ARG A 605 -28.42 24.61 -12.02
C ARG A 605 -28.72 25.10 -13.43
N SER A 606 -27.76 25.75 -14.09
CA SER A 606 -28.03 26.54 -15.30
C SER A 606 -27.13 26.24 -16.48
N GLU A 607 -26.12 25.38 -16.33
CA GLU A 607 -25.10 25.12 -17.37
C GLU A 607 -24.83 23.62 -17.59
N GLY A 608 -25.89 22.81 -17.66
CA GLY A 608 -25.76 21.39 -17.99
C GLY A 608 -25.31 20.50 -16.83
N GLY A 609 -25.48 20.96 -15.58
CA GLY A 609 -25.25 20.14 -14.38
C GLY A 609 -23.78 19.84 -14.14
N MET A 610 -23.51 18.60 -13.72
CA MET A 610 -22.13 18.13 -13.45
C MET A 610 -21.20 18.27 -14.66
N ARG A 611 -21.72 18.08 -15.89
CA ARG A 611 -20.92 18.23 -17.12
C ARG A 611 -20.46 19.69 -17.32
N GLY A 612 -21.24 20.66 -16.84
CA GLY A 612 -20.88 22.08 -16.91
C GLY A 612 -19.61 22.43 -16.14
N LEU A 613 -19.35 21.75 -15.01
CA LEU A 613 -18.13 21.95 -14.22
C LEU A 613 -16.86 21.49 -14.95
N PHE A 614 -17.01 20.62 -15.94
CA PHE A 614 -15.92 20.15 -16.80
C PHE A 614 -15.82 20.91 -18.13
N LYS A 615 -16.51 22.07 -18.26
CA LYS A 615 -16.32 22.96 -19.41
C LYS A 615 -14.86 23.40 -19.49
N GLY A 616 -14.20 23.07 -20.60
CA GLY A 616 -12.77 23.31 -20.78
C GLY A 616 -11.87 22.17 -20.31
N LEU A 617 -12.39 20.95 -20.10
CA LEU A 617 -11.56 19.78 -19.75
C LEU A 617 -10.49 19.49 -20.81
N ILE A 618 -10.83 19.51 -22.10
CA ILE A 618 -9.87 19.26 -23.18
C ILE A 618 -8.68 20.25 -23.16
N PRO A 619 -8.89 21.58 -23.14
CA PRO A 619 -7.77 22.51 -23.04
C PRO A 619 -7.11 22.48 -21.66
N THR A 620 -7.78 21.98 -20.61
CA THR A 620 -7.13 21.69 -19.31
C THR A 620 -6.16 20.51 -19.43
N MET A 621 -6.56 19.40 -20.05
CA MET A 621 -5.69 18.24 -20.30
C MET A 621 -4.52 18.59 -21.21
N ALA A 622 -4.78 19.35 -22.28
CA ALA A 622 -3.75 19.84 -23.19
C ALA A 622 -2.76 20.82 -22.51
N ARG A 623 -3.07 21.30 -21.31
CA ARG A 623 -2.15 22.06 -20.46
C ARG A 623 -1.45 21.15 -19.44
N GLU A 624 -2.22 20.37 -18.68
CA GLU A 624 -1.68 19.56 -17.59
C GLU A 624 -0.75 18.45 -18.08
N VAL A 625 -1.10 17.76 -19.17
CA VAL A 625 -0.30 16.63 -19.67
C VAL A 625 1.09 17.08 -20.14
N PRO A 626 1.21 17.97 -21.14
CA PRO A 626 2.53 18.43 -21.59
C PRO A 626 3.25 19.28 -20.53
N GLY A 627 2.51 20.02 -19.70
CA GLY A 627 3.09 20.85 -18.64
C GLY A 627 3.78 20.00 -17.58
N ASN A 628 3.09 18.99 -17.03
CA ASN A 628 3.69 18.10 -16.03
C ASN A 628 4.80 17.24 -16.64
N ALA A 629 4.66 16.81 -17.89
CA ALA A 629 5.72 16.12 -18.62
C ALA A 629 7.00 16.97 -18.72
N ALA A 630 6.87 18.23 -19.13
CA ALA A 630 7.98 19.18 -19.21
C ALA A 630 8.59 19.51 -17.83
N MET A 631 7.75 19.69 -16.81
CA MET A 631 8.19 19.97 -15.45
C MET A 631 9.04 18.83 -14.88
N PHE A 632 8.51 17.60 -14.88
CA PHE A 632 9.22 16.46 -14.31
C PHE A 632 10.42 16.02 -15.16
N GLY A 633 10.31 16.12 -16.49
CA GLY A 633 11.44 15.87 -17.40
C GLY A 633 12.60 16.85 -17.19
N VAL A 634 12.31 18.15 -17.14
CA VAL A 634 13.33 19.18 -16.88
C VAL A 634 13.90 19.06 -15.48
N TYR A 635 13.06 18.75 -14.48
CA TYR A 635 13.53 18.52 -13.11
C TYR A 635 14.53 17.37 -13.05
N GLU A 636 14.22 16.23 -13.67
CA GLU A 636 15.12 15.08 -13.69
C GLU A 636 16.39 15.37 -14.49
N ALA A 637 16.28 15.96 -15.68
CA ALA A 637 17.41 16.29 -16.53
C ALA A 637 18.38 17.26 -15.83
N LEU A 638 17.87 18.28 -15.14
CA LEU A 638 18.68 19.22 -14.39
C LEU A 638 19.36 18.57 -13.19
N LYS A 639 18.65 17.68 -12.46
CA LYS A 639 19.29 16.91 -11.38
C LYS A 639 20.43 16.04 -11.91
N GLN A 640 20.21 15.28 -12.98
CA GLN A 640 21.23 14.41 -13.56
C GLN A 640 22.44 15.21 -14.08
N TYR A 641 22.18 16.36 -14.71
CA TYR A 641 23.24 17.27 -15.16
C TYR A 641 24.07 17.81 -13.98
N LEU A 642 23.41 18.30 -12.93
CA LEU A 642 24.07 18.85 -11.74
C LEU A 642 24.81 17.78 -10.92
N ALA A 643 24.36 16.52 -10.99
CA ALA A 643 24.99 15.38 -10.31
C ALA A 643 26.13 14.73 -11.12
N GLY A 644 26.24 15.04 -12.42
CA GLY A 644 27.22 14.41 -13.32
C GLY A 644 26.88 12.96 -13.71
N GLY A 645 25.63 12.53 -13.57
CA GLY A 645 25.19 11.16 -13.82
C GLY A 645 23.75 10.88 -13.39
N GLN A 646 23.33 9.62 -13.50
CA GLN A 646 21.97 9.20 -13.13
C GLN A 646 21.73 9.12 -11.62
N ASP A 647 22.79 8.98 -10.82
CA ASP A 647 22.68 9.04 -9.36
C ASP A 647 22.61 10.49 -8.89
N THR A 648 21.43 10.90 -8.43
CA THR A 648 21.14 12.26 -7.96
C THR A 648 21.08 12.37 -6.43
N SER A 649 21.43 11.30 -5.71
CA SER A 649 21.29 11.18 -4.25
C SER A 649 22.15 12.17 -3.45
N LYS A 650 23.25 12.66 -4.04
CA LYS A 650 24.21 13.56 -3.39
C LYS A 650 23.96 15.05 -3.65
N LEU A 651 22.88 15.41 -4.35
CA LEU A 651 22.58 16.81 -4.66
C LEU A 651 22.22 17.61 -3.39
N GLY A 652 22.89 18.74 -3.21
CA GLY A 652 22.56 19.70 -2.15
C GLY A 652 21.23 20.42 -2.40
N ARG A 653 20.64 20.98 -1.32
CA ARG A 653 19.35 21.68 -1.35
C ARG A 653 19.30 22.82 -2.37
N GLY A 654 20.39 23.59 -2.52
CA GLY A 654 20.48 24.68 -3.50
C GLY A 654 20.30 24.21 -4.94
N SER A 655 20.92 23.07 -5.30
CA SER A 655 20.79 22.46 -6.62
C SER A 655 19.36 21.97 -6.90
N LEU A 656 18.72 21.37 -5.90
CA LEU A 656 17.32 20.94 -6.00
C LEU A 656 16.35 22.13 -6.15
N ILE A 657 16.62 23.25 -5.47
CA ILE A 657 15.83 24.49 -5.59
C ILE A 657 15.93 25.08 -7.00
N ILE A 658 17.15 25.19 -7.54
CA ILE A 658 17.36 25.71 -8.89
C ILE A 658 16.69 24.78 -9.92
N ALA A 659 16.86 23.46 -9.77
CA ALA A 659 16.22 22.48 -10.64
C ALA A 659 14.68 22.57 -10.56
N GLY A 660 14.11 22.69 -9.36
CA GLY A 660 12.68 22.83 -9.14
C GLY A 660 12.11 24.14 -9.70
N GLY A 661 12.82 25.26 -9.53
CA GLY A 661 12.41 26.57 -10.06
C GLY A 661 12.41 26.61 -11.59
N LEU A 662 13.45 26.06 -12.22
CA LEU A 662 13.55 25.96 -13.68
C LEU A 662 12.55 24.95 -14.26
N ALA A 663 12.28 23.85 -13.56
CA ALA A 663 11.21 22.91 -13.91
C ALA A 663 9.80 23.56 -13.84
N GLY A 664 9.54 24.37 -12.81
CA GLY A 664 8.30 25.15 -12.73
C GLY A 664 8.17 26.18 -13.86
N ALA A 665 9.28 26.81 -14.25
CA ALA A 665 9.31 27.71 -15.40
C ALA A 665 9.07 26.97 -16.73
N SER A 666 9.61 25.76 -16.90
CA SER A 666 9.43 24.97 -18.12
C SER A 666 7.98 24.54 -18.32
N PHE A 667 7.23 24.27 -17.24
CA PHE A 667 5.79 24.05 -17.28
C PHE A 667 5.09 25.22 -17.99
N TRP A 668 5.30 26.45 -17.50
CA TRP A 668 4.60 27.62 -18.03
C TRP A 668 5.02 27.95 -19.46
N VAL A 669 6.30 27.83 -19.78
CA VAL A 669 6.82 28.09 -21.13
C VAL A 669 6.21 27.12 -22.15
N SER A 670 6.06 25.84 -21.81
CA SER A 670 5.60 24.82 -22.77
C SER A 670 4.10 24.90 -23.07
N VAL A 671 3.28 25.40 -22.13
CA VAL A 671 1.81 25.30 -22.23
C VAL A 671 1.08 26.63 -22.27
N TYR A 672 1.80 27.75 -22.30
CA TYR A 672 1.19 29.08 -22.17
C TYR A 672 0.06 29.38 -23.18
N PRO A 673 0.23 29.10 -24.49
CA PRO A 673 -0.86 29.29 -25.46
C PRO A 673 -2.12 28.50 -25.09
N THR A 674 -1.95 27.28 -24.60
CA THR A 674 -3.05 26.43 -24.15
C THR A 674 -3.70 26.95 -22.88
N ASP A 675 -2.93 27.53 -21.95
CA ASP A 675 -3.46 28.18 -20.74
C ASP A 675 -4.38 29.36 -21.11
N VAL A 676 -4.01 30.18 -22.10
CA VAL A 676 -4.86 31.27 -22.60
C VAL A 676 -6.17 30.72 -23.18
N VAL A 677 -6.10 29.71 -24.06
CA VAL A 677 -7.28 29.06 -24.67
C VAL A 677 -8.21 28.46 -23.61
N LYS A 678 -7.65 27.78 -22.61
CA LYS A 678 -8.40 27.21 -21.48
C LYS A 678 -9.10 28.30 -20.67
N SER A 679 -8.41 29.38 -20.32
CA SER A 679 -8.98 30.48 -19.53
C SER A 679 -10.14 31.16 -20.25
N VAL A 680 -10.04 31.44 -21.55
CA VAL A 680 -11.14 32.06 -22.31
C VAL A 680 -12.35 31.12 -22.44
N ILE A 681 -12.13 29.81 -22.61
CA ILE A 681 -13.22 28.83 -22.70
C ILE A 681 -13.94 28.63 -21.37
N GLN A 682 -13.19 28.56 -20.25
CA GLN A 682 -13.78 28.38 -18.92
C GLN A 682 -14.63 29.58 -18.48
N VAL A 683 -14.29 30.76 -18.98
CA VAL A 683 -15.00 32.02 -18.70
C VAL A 683 -16.12 32.31 -19.72
N ASP A 684 -16.10 31.67 -20.89
CA ASP A 684 -17.09 31.87 -21.94
C ASP A 684 -18.51 31.58 -21.44
N ASP A 685 -19.51 32.28 -21.97
CA ASP A 685 -20.89 32.09 -21.58
C ASP A 685 -21.40 30.71 -22.04
N HIS A 686 -22.32 30.11 -21.29
CA HIS A 686 -22.88 28.80 -21.65
C HIS A 686 -24.06 28.90 -22.61
N LYS A 687 -24.89 29.94 -22.48
CA LYS A 687 -26.08 30.13 -23.31
C LYS A 687 -25.73 30.79 -24.64
N ASN A 688 -24.77 31.72 -24.62
CA ASN A 688 -24.29 32.44 -25.80
C ASN A 688 -22.75 32.28 -25.95
N PRO A 689 -22.26 31.08 -26.27
CA PRO A 689 -20.83 30.83 -26.37
C PRO A 689 -20.20 31.61 -27.52
N LYS A 690 -19.11 32.34 -27.24
CA LYS A 690 -18.30 33.03 -28.26
C LYS A 690 -17.42 32.05 -29.04
N PHE A 691 -17.11 30.90 -28.43
CA PHE A 691 -16.23 29.89 -29.00
C PHE A 691 -16.93 28.54 -29.10
N SER A 692 -16.84 27.89 -30.27
CA SER A 692 -17.37 26.53 -30.45
C SER A 692 -16.46 25.44 -29.85
N GLY A 693 -15.22 25.78 -29.51
CA GLY A 693 -14.24 24.88 -28.89
C GLY A 693 -12.82 25.44 -28.90
N SER A 694 -11.84 24.64 -28.44
CA SER A 694 -10.43 25.05 -28.28
C SER A 694 -9.76 25.54 -29.57
N ILE A 695 -10.02 24.85 -30.69
CA ILE A 695 -9.44 25.21 -31.99
C ILE A 695 -10.05 26.52 -32.50
N ASP A 696 -11.35 26.71 -32.32
CA ASP A 696 -12.03 27.96 -32.70
C ASP A 696 -11.55 29.14 -31.84
N ALA A 697 -11.42 28.94 -30.53
CA ALA A 697 -10.83 29.94 -29.63
C ALA A 697 -9.41 30.31 -30.02
N PHE A 698 -8.55 29.33 -30.30
CA PHE A 698 -7.18 29.57 -30.79
C PHE A 698 -7.18 30.41 -32.07
N ARG A 699 -7.96 30.01 -33.09
CA ARG A 699 -8.04 30.72 -34.38
C ARG A 699 -8.54 32.15 -34.22
N LYS A 700 -9.61 32.34 -33.44
CA LYS A 700 -10.20 33.67 -33.19
C LYS A 700 -9.24 34.59 -32.43
N ILE A 701 -8.50 34.07 -31.44
CA ILE A 701 -7.47 34.86 -30.74
C ILE A 701 -6.36 35.28 -31.72
N VAL A 702 -5.84 34.33 -32.51
CA VAL A 702 -4.77 34.65 -33.48
C VAL A 702 -5.25 35.63 -34.54
N ALA A 703 -6.49 35.50 -35.02
CA ALA A 703 -7.06 36.39 -36.03
C ALA A 703 -7.32 37.81 -35.48
N SER A 704 -7.74 37.95 -34.23
CA SER A 704 -8.11 39.25 -33.63
C SER A 704 -6.94 39.97 -32.96
N GLU A 705 -5.97 39.24 -32.41
CA GLU A 705 -4.91 39.79 -31.55
C GLU A 705 -3.50 39.37 -31.98
N GLY A 706 -3.39 38.57 -33.04
CA GLY A 706 -2.13 37.97 -33.48
C GLY A 706 -1.59 36.94 -32.49
N VAL A 707 -0.37 36.45 -32.77
CA VAL A 707 0.32 35.46 -31.91
C VAL A 707 0.57 36.00 -30.51
N LYS A 708 0.73 37.33 -30.35
CA LYS A 708 0.92 37.98 -29.04
C LYS A 708 -0.29 37.80 -28.11
N GLY A 709 -1.50 37.62 -28.65
CA GLY A 709 -2.71 37.32 -27.87
C GLY A 709 -2.59 36.03 -27.05
N LEU A 710 -1.88 35.03 -27.58
CA LEU A 710 -1.63 33.74 -26.90
C LEU A 710 -0.64 33.85 -25.73
N TYR A 711 0.00 35.00 -25.54
CA TYR A 711 0.97 35.25 -24.46
C TYR A 711 0.51 36.34 -23.48
N LYS A 712 -0.77 36.73 -23.53
CA LYS A 712 -1.36 37.66 -22.56
C LYS A 712 -1.23 37.12 -21.13
N GLY A 713 -0.66 37.94 -20.25
CA GLY A 713 -0.42 37.59 -18.85
C GLY A 713 0.86 36.78 -18.58
N PHE A 714 1.70 36.51 -19.59
CA PHE A 714 2.90 35.68 -19.43
C PHE A 714 3.88 36.27 -18.41
N GLY A 715 4.06 37.60 -18.45
CA GLY A 715 4.89 38.32 -17.47
C GLY A 715 4.46 38.05 -16.02
N PRO A 716 3.20 38.32 -15.63
CA PRO A 716 2.67 37.93 -14.32
C PRO A 716 2.85 36.45 -13.97
N ALA A 717 2.62 35.54 -14.92
CA ALA A 717 2.79 34.09 -14.70
C ALA A 717 4.24 33.70 -14.40
N MET A 718 5.21 34.27 -15.12
CA MET A 718 6.64 34.04 -14.87
C MET A 718 7.11 34.74 -13.60
N ALA A 719 6.67 35.97 -13.36
CA ALA A 719 7.00 36.75 -12.16
C ALA A 719 6.48 36.09 -10.88
N ARG A 720 5.38 35.34 -10.96
CA ARG A 720 4.86 34.52 -9.86
C ARG A 720 5.83 33.44 -9.41
N SER A 721 6.57 32.82 -10.33
CA SER A 721 7.30 31.57 -10.10
C SER A 721 8.28 31.69 -8.93
N VAL A 722 9.09 32.76 -8.90
CA VAL A 722 10.09 32.99 -7.85
C VAL A 722 9.47 33.20 -6.46
N PRO A 723 8.60 34.21 -6.23
CA PRO A 723 8.04 34.48 -4.90
C PRO A 723 7.11 33.36 -4.40
N ALA A 724 6.31 32.75 -5.28
CA ALA A 724 5.41 31.68 -4.87
C ALA A 724 6.19 30.43 -4.44
N ASN A 725 7.21 30.03 -5.22
CA ASN A 725 8.04 28.87 -4.87
C ASN A 725 8.86 29.15 -3.60
N ALA A 726 9.42 30.35 -3.46
CA ALA A 726 10.12 30.75 -2.23
C ALA A 726 9.21 30.65 -0.99
N ALA A 727 7.96 31.10 -1.09
CA ALA A 727 6.99 30.98 -0.02
C ALA A 727 6.60 29.53 0.29
N CYS A 728 6.47 28.69 -0.73
CA CYS A 728 6.23 27.25 -0.58
C CYS A 728 7.32 26.60 0.25
N PHE A 729 8.58 26.83 -0.12
CA PHE A 729 9.74 26.25 0.55
C PHE A 729 9.90 26.79 1.97
N LEU A 730 9.81 28.11 2.15
CA LEU A 730 9.92 28.70 3.49
C LEU A 730 8.84 28.14 4.43
N ALA A 731 7.59 28.07 3.97
CA ALA A 731 6.50 27.54 4.76
C ALA A 731 6.66 26.02 5.01
N TYR A 732 7.10 25.25 4.02
CA TYR A 732 7.41 23.83 4.18
C TYR A 732 8.54 23.62 5.21
N GLU A 733 9.65 24.33 5.10
CA GLU A 733 10.80 24.20 6.02
C GLU A 733 10.43 24.63 7.44
N VAL A 734 9.79 25.81 7.61
CA VAL A 734 9.35 26.29 8.93
C VAL A 734 8.35 25.33 9.55
N THR A 735 7.38 24.83 8.78
CA THR A 735 6.36 23.90 9.29
C THR A 735 6.99 22.56 9.65
N ARG A 736 7.83 22.00 8.77
CA ARG A 736 8.53 20.73 9.02
C ARG A 736 9.43 20.83 10.25
N SER A 737 10.19 21.92 10.41
CA SER A 737 11.04 22.16 11.58
C SER A 737 10.26 22.43 12.87
N SER A 738 9.08 23.06 12.78
CA SER A 738 8.24 23.35 13.97
C SER A 738 7.49 22.11 14.47
N LEU A 739 7.27 21.11 13.64
CA LEU A 739 6.57 19.87 14.00
C LEU A 739 7.49 18.83 14.71
N GLY A 740 8.73 19.20 15.03
CA GLY A 740 9.69 18.40 15.84
C GLY A 740 10.16 17.14 15.13
#